data_AF-A0AAU3GVS7-F1
#
_entry.id   AF-A0AAU3GVS7-F1
#
_cell.length_a   1.000
_cell.length_b   1.000
_cell.length_c   1.000
_cell.angle_alpha   90.00
_cell.angle_beta   90.00
_cell.angle_gamma   90.00
#
_symmetry.space_group_name_H-M   'P 1'
#
loop_
_entity.id
_entity.type
_entity.pdbx_description
1 polymer ?
#
loop_
_entity_poly.entity_id
_entity_poly.type
_entity_poly.pdbx_seq_one_letter_code
_entity_poly.pdbx_strand_id
1 'polypeptide(L)'
;MPANTTAPSGSSAAKKAGRKKGRRARLLVIVLVLALVAGVGYGAYWSVSTVRASYPQTIGSIEMKGLSGDVEVKRDDYGIPQIYADTDSDLFRAQGFVQAQDRFWEMDVRRHMTSGRLSEMFGADQVGTDSFLRTLGWRKVAQEEYDTVLDEDTKKNLQAYAAGVNAYLDGKDGKDISVEYAALGLTNDYKPTEWTPVDSVAWLKAMAWDLRGNMQDEIDRSLMTSRLSAKQIKDLYPDYPYKKNKPIVEQGGISPATGTFDPEAAPSDDIGSQTVEGATEGLNTQLSSLSDTLDEIPALLGPSGNGIGSNSWVVSGKYTTTGEPLLANDPHLAPQLPSLWYQMGLHCRQLSDSCQYDTAGYTFSGMPGVIIGHNQDIAWGFTNLGADVTDLFLEKVSADGYQYDGKTKPFTTRVETIKVAGGKSRKITIRETNNGPLVSDRDTELEKVGKKAPVTTSAPDRGEGYGVALKWTALQPGKSMDAVFELNRAKDFTSFRKAASHFEVPSQNLIYADTDGNIGYQAPGTIPVRLQGDGTTPSPGWSSKYGWEKDPIPFDELPYEYNPDRGYIVTANQAVIGDGYEHMLTKDWGYGTRSQRINDLIQTKIDGGEKISTDDMQTMQMDNQSAIAAQLVPELKKISISDKSVREAQKLLEGWDYTQESDSAAAAYFNGVWRNILKLAFGDKLPKEMRAEDDCIYVEPVAGTGPVDEQKKLVRECGQRAHDAAQPDGGDRWYEVVENILDDQDNDWWKVPAKGRETAIDNRDELFARAMKDARWELTAKLGKDITTWSWGRLHQMTLRNQTLGKEGPSLLQRALNRGPWDLGGGEAAVDATGWNAAGGYQVIWVPSMRMVVNVGHWDKSRWINLTGASGHAFSAHYTDQTGKWVDGELLNWSFGAQAVNKSTVDTLTLKKP
;
A
#
# COMPACT_ATOMS: atom_id res chain seq x y z
N MET A 1 3.75 -78.50 20.89
CA MET A 1 3.05 -79.18 22.01
C MET A 1 2.36 -78.13 22.87
N PRO A 2 1.22 -78.37 23.55
CA PRO A 2 0.10 -79.31 23.33
C PRO A 2 -1.28 -78.57 23.31
N ALA A 3 -2.32 -79.10 22.62
CA ALA A 3 -3.54 -79.79 23.10
C ALA A 3 -4.47 -79.04 24.08
N ASN A 4 -5.78 -78.87 23.75
CA ASN A 4 -6.89 -79.70 24.27
C ASN A 4 -8.34 -79.26 23.91
N THR A 5 -9.14 -80.23 23.43
CA THR A 5 -10.57 -80.61 23.74
C THR A 5 -11.74 -79.60 23.57
N THR A 6 -12.67 -79.79 22.59
CA THR A 6 -14.03 -80.46 22.61
C THR A 6 -15.06 -79.83 23.57
N ALA A 7 -16.37 -79.61 23.31
CA ALA A 7 -17.40 -79.91 22.28
C ALA A 7 -18.77 -79.29 22.81
N PRO A 8 -20.01 -79.63 22.37
CA PRO A 8 -20.63 -79.61 21.02
C PRO A 8 -22.11 -79.07 20.93
N SER A 9 -22.61 -79.02 19.69
CA SER A 9 -23.99 -79.29 19.20
C SER A 9 -25.10 -78.22 19.30
N GLY A 10 -25.86 -78.07 18.19
CA GLY A 10 -27.13 -77.34 18.13
C GLY A 10 -27.56 -76.95 16.71
N SER A 11 -28.74 -77.40 16.29
CA SER A 11 -29.33 -77.33 14.94
C SER A 11 -29.98 -75.98 14.58
N SER A 12 -30.23 -75.73 13.28
CA SER A 12 -31.57 -75.39 12.72
C SER A 12 -31.51 -74.71 11.35
N ALA A 13 -32.54 -74.97 10.53
CA ALA A 13 -32.72 -74.49 9.17
C ALA A 13 -33.34 -73.07 9.10
N ALA A 14 -32.94 -72.25 8.12
CA ALA A 14 -33.67 -71.03 7.76
C ALA A 14 -33.59 -70.65 6.26
N LYS A 15 -34.75 -70.80 5.59
CA LYS A 15 -35.38 -69.91 4.58
C LYS A 15 -34.50 -69.19 3.53
N LYS A 16 -34.65 -69.57 2.26
CA LYS A 16 -34.30 -68.75 1.08
C LYS A 16 -35.18 -67.48 1.02
N ALA A 17 -34.66 -66.36 1.51
CA ALA A 17 -35.17 -65.02 1.24
C ALA A 17 -34.01 -64.14 0.71
N GLY A 18 -33.83 -64.04 -0.61
CA GLY A 18 -32.59 -63.46 -1.15
C GLY A 18 -32.64 -62.77 -2.52
N ARG A 19 -33.81 -62.36 -3.04
CA ARG A 19 -33.87 -61.70 -4.37
C ARG A 19 -34.51 -60.30 -4.43
N LYS A 20 -35.02 -59.77 -3.31
CA LYS A 20 -35.60 -58.40 -3.25
C LYS A 20 -34.65 -57.31 -2.71
N LYS A 21 -33.58 -57.65 -1.98
CA LYS A 21 -32.64 -56.67 -1.39
C LYS A 21 -31.73 -55.98 -2.42
N GLY A 22 -31.23 -56.71 -3.43
CA GLY A 22 -30.35 -56.14 -4.47
C GLY A 22 -31.04 -55.14 -5.40
N ARG A 23 -32.34 -55.32 -5.69
CA ARG A 23 -33.10 -54.41 -6.57
C ARG A 23 -33.38 -53.06 -5.91
N ARG A 24 -33.62 -53.05 -4.59
CA ARG A 24 -33.79 -51.81 -3.80
C ARG A 24 -32.48 -51.04 -3.64
N ALA A 25 -31.37 -51.74 -3.36
CA ALA A 25 -30.05 -51.12 -3.31
C ALA A 25 -29.63 -50.50 -4.66
N ARG A 26 -29.90 -51.19 -5.77
CA ARG A 26 -29.62 -50.68 -7.13
C ARG A 26 -30.48 -49.46 -7.48
N LEU A 27 -31.74 -49.45 -7.06
CA LEU A 27 -32.63 -48.30 -7.27
C LEU A 27 -32.20 -47.09 -6.43
N LEU A 28 -31.76 -47.30 -5.19
CA LEU A 28 -31.19 -46.24 -4.34
C LEU A 28 -29.92 -45.66 -4.94
N VAL A 29 -29.02 -46.48 -5.46
CA VAL A 29 -27.81 -46.00 -6.15
C VAL A 29 -28.16 -45.20 -7.41
N ILE A 30 -29.13 -45.66 -8.22
CA ILE A 30 -29.58 -44.92 -9.41
C ILE A 30 -30.21 -43.57 -9.01
N VAL A 31 -31.04 -43.54 -7.97
CA VAL A 31 -31.64 -42.29 -7.48
C VAL A 31 -30.57 -41.35 -6.93
N LEU A 32 -29.57 -41.85 -6.20
CA LEU A 32 -28.44 -41.05 -5.72
C LEU A 32 -27.59 -40.51 -6.87
N VAL A 33 -27.31 -41.32 -7.89
CA VAL A 33 -26.57 -40.88 -9.09
C VAL A 33 -27.39 -39.85 -9.87
N LEU A 34 -28.69 -40.05 -10.06
CA LEU A 34 -29.56 -39.08 -10.72
C LEU A 34 -29.71 -37.78 -9.92
N ALA A 35 -29.79 -37.85 -8.60
CA ALA A 35 -29.80 -36.68 -7.72
C ALA A 35 -28.46 -35.95 -7.75
N LEU A 36 -27.34 -36.68 -7.80
CA LEU A 36 -26.00 -36.11 -7.97
C LEU A 36 -25.87 -35.44 -9.35
N VAL A 37 -26.27 -36.10 -10.42
CA VAL A 37 -26.23 -35.55 -11.79
C VAL A 37 -27.18 -34.36 -11.94
N ALA A 38 -28.37 -34.41 -11.37
CA ALA A 38 -29.31 -33.28 -11.33
C ALA A 38 -28.78 -32.14 -10.46
N GLY A 39 -28.14 -32.43 -9.33
CA GLY A 39 -27.50 -31.44 -8.46
C GLY A 39 -26.29 -30.79 -9.13
N VAL A 40 -25.45 -31.56 -9.82
CA VAL A 40 -24.32 -31.05 -10.62
C VAL A 40 -24.81 -30.27 -11.83
N GLY A 41 -25.84 -30.75 -12.53
CA GLY A 41 -26.44 -30.07 -13.68
C GLY A 41 -27.13 -28.75 -13.30
N TYR A 42 -27.88 -28.75 -12.20
CA TYR A 42 -28.50 -27.54 -11.63
C TYR A 42 -27.44 -26.58 -11.10
N GLY A 43 -26.42 -27.09 -10.40
CA GLY A 43 -25.28 -26.30 -9.93
C GLY A 43 -24.53 -25.64 -11.09
N ALA A 44 -24.23 -26.39 -12.15
CA ALA A 44 -23.57 -25.86 -13.35
C ALA A 44 -24.44 -24.83 -14.09
N TYR A 45 -25.74 -25.09 -14.25
CA TYR A 45 -26.67 -24.13 -14.85
C TYR A 45 -26.77 -22.84 -14.02
N TRP A 46 -26.93 -22.96 -12.70
CA TRP A 46 -27.00 -21.83 -11.77
C TRP A 46 -25.70 -21.03 -11.81
N SER A 47 -24.54 -21.68 -11.76
CA SER A 47 -23.24 -21.01 -11.87
C SER A 47 -23.07 -20.26 -13.20
N VAL A 48 -23.39 -20.89 -14.34
CA VAL A 48 -23.28 -20.23 -15.65
C VAL A 48 -24.28 -19.09 -15.78
N SER A 49 -25.50 -19.27 -15.29
CA SER A 49 -26.55 -18.24 -15.33
C SER A 49 -26.19 -17.04 -14.45
N THR A 50 -25.72 -17.26 -13.23
CA THR A 50 -25.33 -16.18 -12.30
C THR A 50 -24.10 -15.42 -12.81
N VAL A 51 -23.09 -16.13 -13.30
CA VAL A 51 -21.87 -15.50 -13.85
C VAL A 51 -22.19 -14.68 -15.10
N ARG A 52 -23.05 -15.17 -16.00
CA ARG A 52 -23.45 -14.40 -17.19
C ARG A 52 -24.37 -13.23 -16.85
N ALA A 53 -25.20 -13.36 -15.81
CA ALA A 53 -26.09 -12.29 -15.38
C ALA A 53 -25.33 -11.07 -14.86
N SER A 54 -24.16 -11.25 -14.25
CA SER A 54 -23.36 -10.15 -13.72
C SER A 54 -22.53 -9.40 -14.78
N TYR A 55 -22.37 -9.95 -16.00
CA TYR A 55 -21.49 -9.34 -16.98
C TYR A 55 -21.98 -7.97 -17.49
N PRO A 56 -21.03 -7.04 -17.74
CA PRO A 56 -21.36 -5.75 -18.31
C PRO A 56 -21.97 -5.90 -19.71
N GLN A 57 -23.00 -5.09 -20.00
CA GLN A 57 -23.45 -4.86 -21.37
C GLN A 57 -22.57 -3.80 -22.01
N THR A 58 -21.67 -4.21 -22.90
CA THR A 58 -20.69 -3.33 -23.56
C THR A 58 -21.09 -2.89 -24.97
N ILE A 59 -22.14 -3.49 -25.53
CA ILE A 59 -22.66 -3.20 -26.88
C ILE A 59 -24.14 -2.80 -26.88
N GLY A 60 -24.54 -2.08 -27.92
CA GLY A 60 -25.94 -1.72 -28.17
C GLY A 60 -26.33 -0.41 -27.48
N SER A 61 -27.55 -0.34 -26.94
CA SER A 61 -28.01 0.88 -26.26
C SER A 61 -28.80 0.58 -24.99
N ILE A 62 -28.67 1.46 -23.99
CA ILE A 62 -29.40 1.43 -22.71
C ILE A 62 -30.04 2.80 -22.49
N GLU A 63 -31.33 2.86 -22.17
CA GLU A 63 -31.96 4.12 -21.75
C GLU A 63 -31.53 4.47 -20.33
N MET A 64 -31.02 5.69 -20.13
CA MET A 64 -30.59 6.16 -18.81
C MET A 64 -31.25 7.49 -18.46
N LYS A 65 -32.12 7.46 -17.44
CA LYS A 65 -32.80 8.66 -16.95
C LYS A 65 -31.82 9.70 -16.42
N GLY A 66 -32.15 10.97 -16.67
CA GLY A 66 -31.38 12.11 -16.20
C GLY A 66 -30.23 12.55 -17.12
N LEU A 67 -30.07 11.91 -18.30
CA LEU A 67 -29.19 12.41 -19.35
C LEU A 67 -29.78 13.63 -20.07
N SER A 68 -28.93 14.61 -20.37
CA SER A 68 -29.30 15.76 -21.20
C SER A 68 -29.16 15.49 -22.70
N GLY A 69 -28.19 14.63 -23.07
CA GLY A 69 -27.96 14.09 -24.41
C GLY A 69 -27.42 12.65 -24.38
N ASP A 70 -27.24 12.05 -25.56
CA ASP A 70 -26.72 10.69 -25.67
C ASP A 70 -25.22 10.63 -25.35
N VAL A 71 -24.82 9.59 -24.61
CA VAL A 71 -23.41 9.32 -24.27
C VAL A 71 -22.94 8.06 -24.98
N GLU A 72 -21.76 8.11 -25.60
CA GLU A 72 -21.13 6.94 -26.22
C GLU A 72 -20.02 6.42 -25.32
N VAL A 73 -20.01 5.12 -25.07
CA VAL A 73 -18.93 4.42 -24.35
C VAL A 73 -18.28 3.45 -25.32
N LYS A 74 -17.04 3.74 -25.69
CA LYS A 74 -16.24 2.93 -26.61
C LYS A 74 -15.20 2.15 -25.83
N ARG A 75 -15.07 0.85 -26.06
CA ARG A 75 -14.06 0.00 -25.40
C ARG A 75 -13.12 -0.61 -26.42
N ASP A 76 -11.85 -0.70 -26.03
CA ASP A 76 -10.83 -1.40 -26.78
C ASP A 76 -10.78 -2.91 -26.47
N ASP A 77 -9.84 -3.62 -27.08
CA ASP A 77 -9.61 -5.07 -26.89
C ASP A 77 -9.26 -5.48 -25.45
N TYR A 78 -8.90 -4.53 -24.58
CA TYR A 78 -8.62 -4.76 -23.15
C TYR A 78 -9.77 -4.26 -22.25
N GLY A 79 -10.88 -3.86 -22.84
CA GLY A 79 -12.07 -3.40 -22.14
C GLY A 79 -11.96 -1.98 -21.56
N ILE A 80 -10.97 -1.17 -21.97
CA ILE A 80 -10.77 0.19 -21.44
C ILE A 80 -11.80 1.15 -22.03
N PRO A 81 -12.69 1.77 -21.21
CA PRO A 81 -13.72 2.65 -21.73
C PRO A 81 -13.21 4.06 -22.02
N GLN A 82 -13.67 4.60 -23.14
CA GLN A 82 -13.56 5.98 -23.57
C GLN A 82 -14.99 6.55 -23.67
N ILE A 83 -15.33 7.49 -22.79
CA ILE A 83 -16.69 8.03 -22.64
C ILE A 83 -16.79 9.37 -23.34
N TYR A 84 -17.78 9.53 -24.23
CA TYR A 84 -18.02 10.76 -25.00
C TYR A 84 -19.38 11.38 -24.66
N ALA A 85 -19.39 12.61 -24.14
CA ALA A 85 -20.60 13.35 -23.77
C ALA A 85 -20.53 14.84 -24.21
N ASP A 86 -21.63 15.57 -24.05
CA ASP A 86 -21.72 17.01 -24.38
C ASP A 86 -21.86 17.90 -23.13
N THR A 87 -21.97 17.30 -21.94
CA THR A 87 -21.97 18.03 -20.66
C THR A 87 -21.20 17.27 -19.59
N ASP A 88 -20.61 17.99 -18.63
CA ASP A 88 -19.90 17.38 -17.49
C ASP A 88 -20.80 16.41 -16.72
N SER A 89 -22.07 16.79 -16.51
CA SER A 89 -23.03 15.97 -15.76
C SER A 89 -23.36 14.66 -16.48
N ASP A 90 -23.48 14.66 -17.81
CA ASP A 90 -23.68 13.42 -18.56
C ASP A 90 -22.41 12.56 -18.56
N LEU A 91 -21.24 13.20 -18.65
CA LEU A 91 -19.93 12.54 -18.61
C LEU A 91 -19.70 11.79 -17.29
N PHE A 92 -19.87 12.47 -16.15
CA PHE A 92 -19.68 11.87 -14.82
C PHE A 92 -20.78 10.89 -14.46
N ARG A 93 -22.03 11.11 -14.90
CA ARG A 93 -23.10 10.11 -14.76
C ARG A 93 -22.77 8.83 -15.51
N ALA A 94 -22.27 8.93 -16.74
CA ALA A 94 -21.82 7.76 -17.48
C ALA A 94 -20.59 7.10 -16.84
N GLN A 95 -19.64 7.88 -16.30
CA GLN A 95 -18.50 7.34 -15.55
C GLN A 95 -18.95 6.45 -14.39
N GLY A 96 -19.87 6.95 -13.56
CA GLY A 96 -20.42 6.18 -12.43
C GLY A 96 -21.15 4.93 -12.87
N PHE A 97 -21.96 5.01 -13.94
CA PHE A 97 -22.65 3.85 -14.50
C PHE A 97 -21.67 2.78 -14.99
N VAL A 98 -20.66 3.17 -15.76
CA VAL A 98 -19.65 2.26 -16.34
C VAL A 98 -18.80 1.60 -15.26
N GLN A 99 -18.29 2.36 -14.28
CA GLN A 99 -17.51 1.76 -13.19
C GLN A 99 -18.34 0.80 -12.34
N ALA A 100 -19.61 1.12 -12.06
CA ALA A 100 -20.50 0.20 -11.37
C ALA A 100 -20.74 -1.07 -12.19
N GLN A 101 -20.89 -0.94 -13.51
CA GLN A 101 -21.01 -2.07 -14.42
C GLN A 101 -19.82 -3.05 -14.31
N ASP A 102 -18.61 -2.50 -14.20
CA ASP A 102 -17.38 -3.29 -14.27
C ASP A 102 -16.89 -3.77 -12.90
N ARG A 103 -17.14 -3.00 -11.82
CA ARG A 103 -16.48 -3.20 -10.51
C ARG A 103 -17.35 -2.87 -9.27
N PHE A 104 -18.69 -2.92 -9.34
CA PHE A 104 -19.51 -2.48 -8.20
C PHE A 104 -19.26 -3.23 -6.87
N TRP A 105 -18.96 -4.54 -6.88
CA TRP A 105 -18.61 -5.26 -5.63
C TRP A 105 -17.43 -4.61 -4.90
N GLU A 106 -16.37 -4.28 -5.65
CA GLU A 106 -15.20 -3.57 -5.12
C GLU A 106 -15.60 -2.21 -4.55
N MET A 107 -16.40 -1.42 -5.29
CA MET A 107 -16.89 -0.13 -4.83
C MET A 107 -17.69 -0.24 -3.52
N ASP A 108 -18.57 -1.23 -3.44
CA ASP A 108 -19.45 -1.44 -2.30
C ASP A 108 -18.66 -1.82 -1.03
N VAL A 109 -17.72 -2.75 -1.15
CA VAL A 109 -16.84 -3.14 -0.04
C VAL A 109 -16.02 -1.94 0.44
N ARG A 110 -15.46 -1.16 -0.50
CA ARG A 110 -14.68 0.03 -0.18
C ARG A 110 -15.48 1.08 0.60
N ARG A 111 -16.71 1.40 0.19
CA ARG A 111 -17.55 2.35 0.95
C ARG A 111 -17.94 1.84 2.34
N HIS A 112 -18.05 0.52 2.54
CA HIS A 112 -18.36 -0.04 3.86
C HIS A 112 -17.17 0.10 4.78
N MET A 113 -15.96 -0.21 4.30
CA MET A 113 -14.74 0.03 5.04
C MET A 113 -14.53 1.51 5.37
N THR A 114 -14.58 2.43 4.41
CA THR A 114 -14.38 3.87 4.70
C THR A 114 -15.46 4.46 5.62
N SER A 115 -16.61 3.78 5.73
CA SER A 115 -17.68 4.13 6.66
C SER A 115 -17.69 3.36 7.97
N GLY A 116 -16.76 2.43 8.22
CA GLY A 116 -16.81 1.51 9.37
C GLY A 116 -18.14 0.75 9.44
N ARG A 117 -18.46 0.02 8.36
CA ARG A 117 -19.66 -0.79 8.17
C ARG A 117 -19.38 -2.19 7.59
N LEU A 118 -18.14 -2.67 7.60
CA LEU A 118 -17.80 -4.00 7.08
C LEU A 118 -18.58 -5.13 7.77
N SER A 119 -18.92 -4.96 9.05
CA SER A 119 -19.75 -5.92 9.79
C SER A 119 -21.19 -6.02 9.29
N GLU A 120 -21.68 -5.04 8.52
CA GLU A 120 -22.97 -5.14 7.82
C GLU A 120 -22.89 -6.14 6.66
N MET A 121 -21.70 -6.38 6.09
CA MET A 121 -21.47 -7.34 5.01
C MET A 121 -20.97 -8.69 5.54
N PHE A 122 -19.97 -8.69 6.43
CA PHE A 122 -19.22 -9.89 6.80
C PHE A 122 -19.45 -10.36 8.24
N GLY A 123 -20.28 -9.65 9.02
CA GLY A 123 -20.70 -10.10 10.35
C GLY A 123 -19.75 -9.72 11.48
N ALA A 124 -19.78 -10.50 12.56
CA ALA A 124 -19.26 -10.09 13.87
C ALA A 124 -17.73 -9.89 13.91
N ASP A 125 -16.99 -10.60 13.07
CA ASP A 125 -15.52 -10.55 13.06
C ASP A 125 -15.00 -9.18 12.61
N GLN A 126 -15.81 -8.39 11.90
CA GLN A 126 -15.46 -7.03 11.46
C GLN A 126 -15.83 -5.92 12.44
N VAL A 127 -16.41 -6.25 13.61
CA VAL A 127 -16.83 -5.22 14.58
C VAL A 127 -15.63 -4.46 15.16
N GLY A 128 -14.47 -5.11 15.29
CA GLY A 128 -13.21 -4.47 15.73
C GLY A 128 -12.79 -3.37 14.76
N THR A 129 -12.59 -3.74 13.50
CA THR A 129 -12.26 -2.84 12.38
C THR A 129 -13.26 -1.69 12.27
N ASP A 130 -14.57 -1.98 12.27
CA ASP A 130 -15.60 -0.95 12.22
C ASP A 130 -15.51 0.00 13.41
N SER A 131 -15.30 -0.51 14.62
CA SER A 131 -15.19 0.32 15.83
C SER A 131 -13.99 1.27 15.78
N PHE A 132 -12.87 0.82 15.23
CA PHE A 132 -11.69 1.66 15.04
C PHE A 132 -11.95 2.75 14.00
N LEU A 133 -12.48 2.40 12.82
CA LEU A 133 -12.77 3.37 11.75
C LEU A 133 -13.85 4.38 12.15
N ARG A 134 -14.85 3.95 12.95
CA ARG A 134 -15.83 4.87 13.55
C ARG A 134 -15.20 5.82 14.57
N THR A 135 -14.19 5.36 15.32
CA THR A 135 -13.42 6.21 16.25
C THR A 135 -12.72 7.33 15.50
N LEU A 136 -12.08 7.02 14.37
CA LEU A 136 -11.46 8.02 13.49
C LEU A 136 -12.50 8.93 12.83
N GLY A 137 -13.67 8.40 12.48
CA GLY A 137 -14.78 9.21 11.97
C GLY A 137 -14.63 9.66 10.51
N TRP A 138 -13.95 8.88 9.66
CA TRP A 138 -13.68 9.24 8.25
C TRP A 138 -14.93 9.68 7.48
N ARG A 139 -16.00 8.88 7.55
CA ARG A 139 -17.28 9.18 6.87
C ARG A 139 -17.97 10.44 7.40
N LYS A 140 -17.73 10.81 8.67
CA LYS A 140 -18.22 12.05 9.27
C LYS A 140 -17.45 13.24 8.68
N VAL A 141 -16.12 13.18 8.66
CA VAL A 141 -15.28 14.24 8.08
C VAL A 141 -15.60 14.43 6.60
N ALA A 142 -15.71 13.34 5.82
CA ALA A 142 -16.08 13.41 4.41
C ALA A 142 -17.48 14.03 4.17
N GLN A 143 -18.41 13.85 5.11
CA GLN A 143 -19.71 14.52 5.07
C GLN A 143 -19.57 16.03 5.29
N GLU A 144 -18.78 16.42 6.29
CA GLU A 144 -18.48 17.82 6.59
C GLU A 144 -17.76 18.52 5.42
N GLU A 145 -16.83 17.83 4.75
CA GLU A 145 -16.17 18.30 3.52
C GLU A 145 -17.19 18.62 2.43
N TYR A 146 -18.03 17.64 2.11
CA TYR A 146 -19.05 17.78 1.09
C TYR A 146 -20.08 18.87 1.42
N ASP A 147 -20.47 18.98 2.69
CA ASP A 147 -21.51 19.94 3.10
C ASP A 147 -20.96 21.38 3.18
N THR A 148 -19.71 21.56 3.60
CA THR A 148 -19.21 22.87 4.06
C THR A 148 -17.98 23.42 3.33
N VAL A 149 -17.18 22.58 2.68
CA VAL A 149 -15.87 22.98 2.13
C VAL A 149 -15.79 22.87 0.61
N LEU A 150 -16.29 21.77 0.03
CA LEU A 150 -16.18 21.52 -1.41
C LEU A 150 -16.94 22.56 -2.24
N ASP A 151 -16.42 22.86 -3.42
CA ASP A 151 -17.03 23.81 -4.34
C ASP A 151 -18.29 23.21 -5.02
N GLU A 152 -19.23 24.07 -5.41
CA GLU A 152 -20.52 23.63 -5.98
C GLU A 152 -20.37 22.82 -7.28
N ASP A 153 -19.35 23.12 -8.08
CA ASP A 153 -19.06 22.35 -9.31
C ASP A 153 -18.58 20.93 -9.00
N THR A 154 -17.70 20.77 -8.00
CA THR A 154 -17.30 19.46 -7.46
C THR A 154 -18.50 18.67 -6.95
N LYS A 155 -19.39 19.31 -6.17
CA LYS A 155 -20.61 18.65 -5.67
C LYS A 155 -21.51 18.20 -6.82
N LYS A 156 -21.69 19.03 -7.85
CA LYS A 156 -22.46 18.69 -9.06
C LYS A 156 -21.88 17.46 -9.76
N ASN A 157 -20.56 17.37 -9.92
CA ASN A 157 -19.91 16.23 -10.56
C ASN A 157 -20.02 14.95 -9.71
N LEU A 158 -19.86 15.04 -8.38
CA LEU A 158 -20.07 13.91 -7.46
C LEU A 158 -21.53 13.43 -7.46
N GLN A 159 -22.50 14.33 -7.51
CA GLN A 159 -23.93 13.99 -7.62
C GLN A 159 -24.25 13.29 -8.94
N ALA A 160 -23.70 13.79 -10.05
CA ALA A 160 -23.86 13.16 -11.35
C ALA A 160 -23.30 11.73 -11.36
N TYR A 161 -22.08 11.56 -10.83
CA TYR A 161 -21.44 10.26 -10.66
C TYR A 161 -22.30 9.30 -9.83
N ALA A 162 -22.73 9.72 -8.64
CA ALA A 162 -23.58 8.92 -7.76
C ALA A 162 -24.91 8.52 -8.44
N ALA A 163 -25.52 9.43 -9.19
CA ALA A 163 -26.73 9.14 -9.95
C ALA A 163 -26.49 8.12 -11.07
N GLY A 164 -25.29 8.09 -11.67
CA GLY A 164 -24.84 7.07 -12.61
C GLY A 164 -24.72 5.68 -11.99
N VAL A 165 -24.05 5.61 -10.84
CA VAL A 165 -23.94 4.37 -10.05
C VAL A 165 -25.34 3.84 -9.71
N ASN A 166 -26.22 4.71 -9.20
CA ASN A 166 -27.58 4.33 -8.82
C ASN A 166 -28.45 3.95 -10.02
N ALA A 167 -28.24 4.54 -11.19
CA ALA A 167 -28.90 4.12 -12.42
C ALA A 167 -28.51 2.69 -12.83
N TYR A 168 -27.26 2.27 -12.56
CA TYR A 168 -26.87 0.87 -12.74
C TYR A 168 -27.54 -0.05 -11.72
N LEU A 169 -27.69 0.38 -10.45
CA LEU A 169 -28.30 -0.44 -9.40
C LEU A 169 -29.83 -0.60 -9.56
N ASP A 170 -30.51 0.36 -10.20
CA ASP A 170 -31.96 0.36 -10.34
C ASP A 170 -32.50 -0.95 -10.94
N GLY A 171 -33.44 -1.58 -10.24
CA GLY A 171 -34.09 -2.82 -10.66
C GLY A 171 -33.23 -4.10 -10.63
N LYS A 172 -31.99 -4.06 -10.12
CA LYS A 172 -31.11 -5.25 -10.03
C LYS A 172 -31.12 -5.90 -8.64
N ASP A 173 -31.09 -7.23 -8.59
CA ASP A 173 -30.71 -7.97 -7.38
C ASP A 173 -29.17 -8.11 -7.31
N GLY A 174 -28.63 -8.34 -6.10
CA GLY A 174 -27.17 -8.45 -5.91
C GLY A 174 -26.48 -9.48 -6.82
N LYS A 175 -27.12 -10.63 -7.07
CA LYS A 175 -26.62 -11.67 -7.98
C LYS A 175 -26.48 -11.22 -9.45
N ASP A 176 -27.26 -10.21 -9.85
CA ASP A 176 -27.22 -9.63 -11.20
C ASP A 176 -26.14 -8.54 -11.29
N ILE A 177 -25.53 -8.19 -10.16
CA ILE A 177 -24.44 -7.21 -10.06
C ILE A 177 -23.08 -7.91 -9.97
N SER A 178 -22.94 -8.92 -9.11
CA SER A 178 -21.68 -9.66 -8.95
C SER A 178 -21.90 -11.05 -8.36
N VAL A 179 -21.03 -12.00 -8.71
CA VAL A 179 -21.09 -13.37 -8.19
C VAL A 179 -20.83 -13.42 -6.67
N GLU A 180 -20.06 -12.47 -6.15
CA GLU A 180 -19.74 -12.32 -4.73
C GLU A 180 -20.98 -12.06 -3.89
N TYR A 181 -21.98 -11.30 -4.39
CA TYR A 181 -23.26 -11.14 -3.69
C TYR A 181 -24.08 -12.42 -3.65
N ALA A 182 -24.01 -13.24 -4.71
CA ALA A 182 -24.66 -14.55 -4.70
C ALA A 182 -24.02 -15.48 -3.64
N ALA A 183 -22.69 -15.39 -3.45
CA ALA A 183 -21.99 -16.10 -2.38
C ALA A 183 -22.33 -15.54 -1.00
N LEU A 184 -22.36 -14.21 -0.85
CA LEU A 184 -22.71 -13.53 0.40
C LEU A 184 -24.15 -13.88 0.84
N GLY A 185 -25.08 -13.95 -0.12
CA GLY A 185 -26.48 -14.35 0.08
C GLY A 185 -26.67 -15.77 0.63
N LEU A 186 -25.64 -16.62 0.61
CA LEU A 186 -25.65 -17.92 1.28
C LEU A 186 -25.42 -17.80 2.79
N THR A 187 -24.86 -16.68 3.24
CA THR A 187 -24.44 -16.44 4.63
C THR A 187 -25.30 -15.40 5.34
N ASN A 188 -25.80 -14.39 4.64
CA ASN A 188 -26.66 -13.34 5.19
C ASN A 188 -27.60 -12.72 4.14
N ASP A 189 -28.44 -11.76 4.55
CA ASP A 189 -29.47 -11.10 3.74
C ASP A 189 -29.06 -9.70 3.24
N TYR A 190 -27.75 -9.41 3.19
CA TYR A 190 -27.22 -8.13 2.74
C TYR A 190 -27.71 -7.78 1.32
N LYS A 191 -28.03 -6.50 1.12
CA LYS A 191 -28.36 -5.93 -0.19
C LYS A 191 -27.64 -4.60 -0.40
N PRO A 192 -27.09 -4.33 -1.60
CA PRO A 192 -26.55 -3.03 -1.94
C PRO A 192 -27.53 -1.89 -1.67
N THR A 193 -27.05 -0.81 -1.07
CA THR A 193 -27.80 0.44 -0.91
C THR A 193 -27.39 1.47 -1.96
N GLU A 194 -28.18 2.54 -2.08
CA GLU A 194 -27.83 3.70 -2.92
C GLU A 194 -26.43 4.23 -2.59
N TRP A 195 -25.70 4.61 -3.64
CA TRP A 195 -24.43 5.33 -3.59
C TRP A 195 -24.68 6.82 -3.40
N THR A 196 -23.91 7.45 -2.52
CA THR A 196 -23.98 8.87 -2.22
C THR A 196 -22.69 9.57 -2.64
N PRO A 197 -22.71 10.89 -2.94
CA PRO A 197 -21.49 11.67 -3.21
C PRO A 197 -20.39 11.48 -2.16
N VAL A 198 -20.77 11.34 -0.90
CA VAL A 198 -19.83 11.22 0.20
C VAL A 198 -19.16 9.84 0.28
N ASP A 199 -19.75 8.80 -0.32
CA ASP A 199 -19.07 7.51 -0.45
C ASP A 199 -17.82 7.63 -1.34
N SER A 200 -17.85 8.54 -2.32
CA SER A 200 -16.69 8.89 -3.15
C SER A 200 -15.66 9.74 -2.41
N VAL A 201 -16.11 10.78 -1.68
CA VAL A 201 -15.22 11.67 -0.91
C VAL A 201 -14.49 10.91 0.21
N ALA A 202 -15.18 9.99 0.89
CA ALA A 202 -14.59 9.21 1.99
C ALA A 202 -13.41 8.33 1.56
N TRP A 203 -13.27 8.03 0.26
CA TRP A 203 -12.14 7.27 -0.27
C TRP A 203 -10.79 7.98 -0.06
N LEU A 204 -10.77 9.32 -0.15
CA LEU A 204 -9.56 10.13 0.08
C LEU A 204 -8.98 9.91 1.49
N LYS A 205 -9.83 9.64 2.49
CA LYS A 205 -9.39 9.37 3.87
C LYS A 205 -8.70 8.02 4.00
N ALA A 206 -9.16 7.02 3.26
CA ALA A 206 -8.51 5.71 3.25
C ALA A 206 -7.14 5.79 2.56
N MET A 207 -7.04 6.50 1.43
CA MET A 207 -5.74 6.76 0.79
C MET A 207 -4.81 7.55 1.71
N ALA A 208 -5.33 8.60 2.36
CA ALA A 208 -4.55 9.40 3.29
C ALA A 208 -4.05 8.57 4.47
N TRP A 209 -4.85 7.63 4.97
CA TRP A 209 -4.43 6.72 6.04
C TRP A 209 -3.20 5.93 5.60
N ASP A 210 -3.28 5.24 4.46
CA ASP A 210 -2.17 4.41 3.99
C ASP A 210 -0.90 5.23 3.64
N LEU A 211 -1.02 6.53 3.39
CA LEU A 211 0.07 7.43 2.96
C LEU A 211 0.47 8.44 4.05
N ARG A 212 0.10 8.21 5.32
CA ARG A 212 0.29 9.13 6.46
C ARG A 212 1.74 9.30 6.97
N GLY A 213 2.74 8.82 6.23
CA GLY A 213 4.16 8.97 6.57
C GLY A 213 4.57 8.18 7.82
N ASN A 214 5.15 8.88 8.80
CA ASN A 214 6.01 8.32 9.86
C ASN A 214 5.31 7.61 11.02
N MET A 215 3.97 7.58 11.09
CA MET A 215 3.24 7.04 12.26
C MET A 215 3.68 5.61 12.63
N GLN A 216 3.94 4.75 11.65
CA GLN A 216 4.40 3.38 11.93
C GLN A 216 5.82 3.37 12.52
N ASP A 217 6.73 4.19 12.00
CA ASP A 217 8.08 4.31 12.52
C ASP A 217 8.12 4.95 13.92
N GLU A 218 7.21 5.88 14.22
CA GLU A 218 6.99 6.43 15.56
C GLU A 218 6.57 5.36 16.58
N ILE A 219 5.64 4.47 16.19
CA ILE A 219 5.22 3.31 16.99
C ILE A 219 6.38 2.35 17.18
N ASP A 220 7.10 2.02 16.10
CA ASP A 220 8.21 1.07 16.10
C ASP A 220 9.34 1.53 17.02
N ARG A 221 9.76 2.81 16.93
CA ARG A 221 10.72 3.43 17.86
C ARG A 221 10.28 3.30 19.31
N SER A 222 8.99 3.53 19.58
CA SER A 222 8.42 3.42 20.93
C SER A 222 8.46 1.99 21.47
N LEU A 223 8.12 0.99 20.65
CA LEU A 223 8.12 -0.43 21.05
C LEU A 223 9.54 -0.98 21.26
N MET A 224 10.52 -0.51 20.48
CA MET A 224 11.93 -0.92 20.59
C MET A 224 12.61 -0.51 21.90
N THR A 225 12.13 0.55 22.58
CA THR A 225 12.67 1.00 23.87
C THR A 225 12.64 -0.08 24.97
N SER A 226 11.83 -1.13 24.79
CA SER A 226 11.76 -2.27 25.72
C SER A 226 12.99 -3.17 25.71
N ARG A 227 13.79 -3.18 24.64
CA ARG A 227 15.00 -4.00 24.48
C ARG A 227 16.23 -3.23 24.03
N LEU A 228 16.05 -2.12 23.33
CA LEU A 228 17.13 -1.34 22.74
C LEU A 228 17.32 -0.01 23.48
N SER A 229 18.58 0.39 23.60
CA SER A 229 18.95 1.74 24.05
C SER A 229 18.61 2.80 23.01
N ALA A 230 18.52 4.06 23.42
CA ALA A 230 18.29 5.18 22.50
C ALA A 230 19.35 5.26 21.38
N LYS A 231 20.62 4.95 21.69
CA LYS A 231 21.69 4.88 20.68
C LYS A 231 21.40 3.79 19.65
N GLN A 232 21.06 2.58 20.10
CA GLN A 232 20.74 1.47 19.22
C GLN A 232 19.54 1.77 18.33
N ILE A 233 18.50 2.41 18.87
CA ILE A 233 17.34 2.84 18.07
C ILE A 233 17.78 3.87 17.03
N LYS A 234 18.62 4.84 17.39
CA LYS A 234 19.17 5.81 16.42
C LYS A 234 20.00 5.13 15.32
N ASP A 235 20.78 4.10 15.64
CA ASP A 235 21.55 3.34 14.64
C ASP A 235 20.64 2.67 13.59
N LEU A 236 19.38 2.35 13.95
CA LEU A 236 18.38 1.73 13.05
C LEU A 236 17.59 2.75 12.21
N TYR A 237 17.74 4.05 12.48
CA TYR A 237 17.09 5.16 11.78
C TYR A 237 18.14 6.23 11.42
N PRO A 238 19.05 5.93 10.48
CA PRO A 238 20.06 6.88 10.06
C PRO A 238 19.43 8.09 9.36
N ASP A 239 20.14 9.21 9.33
CA ASP A 239 19.75 10.39 8.55
C ASP A 239 19.79 10.08 7.04
N TYR A 240 19.03 10.84 6.24
CA TYR A 240 19.03 10.69 4.78
C TYR A 240 20.43 11.00 4.20
N PRO A 241 20.97 10.15 3.29
CA PRO A 241 22.34 10.26 2.81
C PRO A 241 22.49 11.28 1.66
N TYR A 242 22.31 12.57 1.94
CA TYR A 242 22.33 13.67 0.95
C TYR A 242 23.60 13.72 0.06
N LYS A 243 24.72 13.15 0.51
CA LYS A 243 25.96 13.07 -0.28
C LYS A 243 25.92 12.02 -1.40
N LYS A 244 25.08 10.99 -1.23
CA LYS A 244 24.97 9.83 -2.12
C LYS A 244 23.71 9.92 -2.96
N ASN A 245 22.57 10.23 -2.33
CA ASN A 245 21.27 10.24 -2.97
C ASN A 245 20.73 11.68 -3.01
N LYS A 246 20.48 12.19 -4.22
CA LYS A 246 19.98 13.56 -4.41
C LYS A 246 18.53 13.73 -3.94
N PRO A 247 18.15 14.88 -3.35
CA PRO A 247 16.74 15.22 -3.14
C PRO A 247 16.02 15.47 -4.49
N ILE A 248 14.68 15.57 -4.47
CA ILE A 248 13.88 15.89 -5.67
C ILE A 248 14.26 17.27 -6.21
N VAL A 249 14.21 18.27 -5.32
CA VAL A 249 14.57 19.66 -5.59
C VAL A 249 15.99 19.87 -5.06
N GLU A 250 16.96 20.08 -5.96
CA GLU A 250 18.39 20.15 -5.60
C GLU A 250 18.78 21.49 -4.95
N GLN A 251 18.01 22.55 -5.18
CA GLN A 251 18.26 23.90 -4.70
C GLN A 251 16.94 24.66 -4.50
N GLY A 252 16.96 25.68 -3.63
CA GLY A 252 15.81 26.52 -3.33
C GLY A 252 15.62 26.72 -1.83
N GLY A 253 14.88 27.77 -1.48
CA GLY A 253 14.63 28.15 -0.09
C GLY A 253 13.55 29.21 0.01
N ILE A 254 13.19 29.58 1.24
CA ILE A 254 12.23 30.66 1.47
C ILE A 254 12.94 31.99 1.24
N SER A 255 12.45 32.77 0.28
CA SER A 255 12.95 34.11 0.00
C SER A 255 12.62 35.03 1.18
N PRO A 256 13.61 35.64 1.86
CA PRO A 256 13.34 36.57 2.95
C PRO A 256 12.59 37.84 2.50
N ALA A 257 12.60 38.14 1.20
CA ALA A 257 11.95 39.32 0.63
C ALA A 257 10.45 39.11 0.36
N THR A 258 10.05 37.89 0.00
CA THR A 258 8.67 37.58 -0.40
C THR A 258 7.95 36.66 0.58
N GLY A 259 8.68 35.91 1.43
CA GLY A 259 8.12 34.88 2.29
C GLY A 259 7.55 33.69 1.49
N THR A 260 8.09 33.45 0.30
CA THR A 260 7.66 32.37 -0.61
C THR A 260 8.86 31.53 -1.01
N PHE A 261 8.62 30.28 -1.38
CA PHE A 261 9.65 29.42 -1.94
C PHE A 261 10.19 30.00 -3.26
N ASP A 262 11.50 30.11 -3.36
CA ASP A 262 12.22 30.48 -4.57
C ASP A 262 13.13 29.30 -4.98
N PRO A 263 12.85 28.63 -6.12
CA PRO A 263 13.65 27.50 -6.60
C PRO A 263 15.07 27.91 -7.06
N GLU A 264 15.34 29.21 -7.22
CA GLU A 264 16.67 29.72 -7.56
C GLU A 264 17.46 30.21 -6.33
N ALA A 265 16.85 30.24 -5.15
CA ALA A 265 17.54 30.65 -3.94
C ALA A 265 18.62 29.62 -3.54
N ALA A 266 19.80 30.13 -3.18
CA ALA A 266 20.87 29.28 -2.64
C ALA A 266 20.46 28.73 -1.25
N PRO A 267 20.89 27.51 -0.88
CA PRO A 267 20.69 26.98 0.46
C PRO A 267 21.24 27.94 1.51
N SER A 268 20.47 28.24 2.55
CA SER A 268 20.98 29.03 3.68
C SER A 268 21.95 28.18 4.51
N ASP A 269 23.23 28.54 4.54
CA ASP A 269 24.28 27.88 5.34
C ASP A 269 24.11 28.06 6.87
N ASP A 270 23.02 28.66 7.35
CA ASP A 270 22.92 29.21 8.71
C ASP A 270 21.65 28.75 9.46
N ILE A 271 21.51 27.43 9.66
CA ILE A 271 20.61 26.88 10.70
C ILE A 271 21.43 26.00 11.64
N GLY A 272 21.76 26.57 12.80
CA GLY A 272 22.55 25.93 13.84
C GLY A 272 21.89 24.67 14.40
N SER A 273 22.60 23.55 14.27
CA SER A 273 22.37 22.29 14.98
C SER A 273 22.18 22.54 16.49
N GLN A 274 20.93 22.52 16.98
CA GLN A 274 20.64 22.39 18.40
C GLN A 274 20.46 20.92 18.77
N THR A 275 21.55 20.32 19.26
CA THR A 275 21.52 19.04 19.97
C THR A 275 20.86 19.21 21.34
N VAL A 276 19.79 18.47 21.61
CA VAL A 276 19.21 18.37 22.95
C VAL A 276 19.64 17.04 23.57
N GLU A 277 20.57 17.14 24.52
CA GLU A 277 21.03 16.04 25.37
C GLU A 277 20.34 16.14 26.74
N GLY A 278 19.72 15.04 27.21
CA GLY A 278 19.45 14.81 28.63
C GLY A 278 18.03 14.35 29.01
N ALA A 279 17.90 13.06 29.34
CA ALA A 279 17.55 12.55 30.69
C ALA A 279 16.86 11.16 30.61
N THR A 280 17.64 10.11 30.88
CA THR A 280 17.17 8.75 31.17
C THR A 280 17.18 8.52 32.68
N GLU A 281 16.03 8.15 33.26
CA GLU A 281 15.88 7.17 34.36
C GLU A 281 14.40 7.04 34.79
N GLY A 282 13.86 5.82 34.84
CA GLY A 282 12.51 5.58 35.40
C GLY A 282 11.79 4.29 34.96
N LEU A 283 12.29 3.14 35.45
CA LEU A 283 11.80 1.75 35.50
C LEU A 283 10.41 1.28 34.99
N ASN A 284 10.49 0.04 34.46
CA ASN A 284 9.48 -0.96 34.06
C ASN A 284 8.41 -1.32 35.10
N THR A 285 7.24 -1.80 34.63
CA THR A 285 6.80 -3.20 34.86
C THR A 285 5.66 -3.64 33.92
N GLN A 286 5.79 -4.90 33.46
CA GLN A 286 4.82 -5.91 33.02
C GLN A 286 3.58 -5.51 32.21
N LEU A 287 3.45 -6.07 31.00
CA LEU A 287 2.22 -6.70 30.51
C LEU A 287 2.49 -7.61 29.30
N SER A 288 1.85 -8.77 29.32
CA SER A 288 1.88 -9.80 28.28
C SER A 288 0.44 -10.12 27.86
N SER A 289 0.27 -10.46 26.58
CA SER A 289 -0.99 -10.62 25.80
C SER A 289 -1.73 -9.29 25.62
N LEU A 290 -2.14 -8.84 24.44
CA LEU A 290 -2.54 -9.44 23.15
C LEU A 290 -2.42 -8.30 22.09
N SER A 291 -2.31 -8.54 20.78
CA SER A 291 -2.59 -7.50 19.77
C SER A 291 -2.78 -8.03 18.35
N ASP A 292 -3.88 -7.64 17.69
CA ASP A 292 -4.22 -7.96 16.28
C ASP A 292 -4.87 -6.77 15.51
N THR A 293 -5.27 -5.65 16.15
CA THR A 293 -6.27 -4.72 15.57
C THR A 293 -5.76 -3.67 14.55
N LEU A 294 -4.52 -3.17 14.62
CA LEU A 294 -3.96 -2.32 13.54
C LEU A 294 -3.73 -3.11 12.25
N ASP A 295 -3.28 -4.36 12.39
CA ASP A 295 -3.04 -5.28 11.28
C ASP A 295 -4.37 -5.78 10.66
N GLU A 296 -5.49 -5.72 11.42
CA GLU A 296 -6.84 -6.07 10.98
C GLU A 296 -7.55 -5.00 10.13
N ILE A 297 -7.05 -3.76 10.08
CA ILE A 297 -7.55 -2.78 9.10
C ILE A 297 -6.98 -3.18 7.74
N PRO A 298 -7.81 -3.56 6.76
CA PRO A 298 -7.28 -3.94 5.46
C PRO A 298 -6.54 -2.76 4.86
N ALA A 299 -5.21 -2.82 4.84
CA ALA A 299 -4.41 -1.80 4.20
C ALA A 299 -4.62 -1.94 2.68
N LEU A 300 -5.14 -0.89 2.05
CA LEU A 300 -5.69 -0.94 0.68
C LEU A 300 -4.61 -0.76 -0.37
N LEU A 301 -3.59 -0.01 0.01
CA LEU A 301 -2.38 0.22 -0.75
C LEU A 301 -1.28 -0.79 -0.38
N GLY A 302 -1.47 -1.59 0.68
CA GLY A 302 -0.49 -2.51 1.27
C GLY A 302 -0.13 -2.13 2.71
N PRO A 303 0.67 -2.93 3.43
CA PRO A 303 1.05 -2.64 4.81
C PRO A 303 1.68 -1.24 4.93
N SER A 304 1.21 -0.44 5.89
CA SER A 304 1.80 0.87 6.17
C SER A 304 3.23 0.69 6.69
N GLY A 305 4.23 1.29 6.02
CA GLY A 305 5.66 1.17 6.35
C GLY A 305 6.55 1.44 5.13
N ASN A 306 7.87 1.23 5.28
CA ASN A 306 8.92 1.60 4.32
C ASN A 306 8.86 0.88 2.94
N GLY A 307 7.90 -0.02 2.72
CA GLY A 307 7.78 -0.81 1.49
C GLY A 307 6.90 -0.20 0.38
N ILE A 308 5.89 0.62 0.71
CA ILE A 308 5.04 1.27 -0.31
C ILE A 308 5.79 2.47 -0.89
N GLY A 309 5.85 2.56 -2.21
CA GLY A 309 6.52 3.64 -2.91
C GLY A 309 5.90 3.92 -4.26
N SER A 310 6.58 4.72 -5.07
CA SER A 310 6.27 4.93 -6.49
C SER A 310 7.56 5.40 -7.18
N ASN A 311 7.71 5.25 -8.49
CA ASN A 311 8.60 6.13 -9.25
C ASN A 311 7.78 7.07 -10.12
N SER A 312 8.30 8.27 -10.35
CA SER A 312 7.81 9.19 -11.35
C SER A 312 8.95 10.08 -11.81
N TRP A 313 9.13 10.23 -13.12
CA TRP A 313 10.13 11.14 -13.65
C TRP A 313 9.70 11.75 -14.98
N VAL A 314 10.24 12.92 -15.25
CA VAL A 314 9.98 13.68 -16.47
C VAL A 314 11.31 14.11 -17.08
N VAL A 315 11.44 13.97 -18.39
CA VAL A 315 12.61 14.40 -19.16
C VAL A 315 12.14 15.43 -20.18
N SER A 316 12.79 16.59 -20.21
CA SER A 316 12.49 17.67 -21.14
C SER A 316 12.78 17.28 -22.60
N GLY A 317 12.09 17.93 -23.54
CA GLY A 317 12.29 17.75 -24.99
C GLY A 317 13.74 17.93 -25.46
N LYS A 318 14.57 18.64 -24.68
CA LYS A 318 16.01 18.78 -24.91
C LYS A 318 16.74 17.44 -24.96
N TYR A 319 16.29 16.41 -24.25
CA TYR A 319 16.96 15.12 -24.17
C TYR A 319 16.14 13.96 -24.74
N THR A 320 14.93 14.18 -25.21
CA THR A 320 14.08 13.11 -25.75
C THR A 320 14.23 12.95 -27.26
N THR A 321 13.88 11.76 -27.78
CA THR A 321 13.88 11.49 -29.23
C THR A 321 12.73 12.19 -29.97
N THR A 322 11.67 12.57 -29.25
CA THR A 322 10.50 13.25 -29.80
C THR A 322 10.71 14.76 -29.94
N GLY A 323 11.63 15.35 -29.17
CA GLY A 323 11.76 16.79 -29.04
C GLY A 323 10.76 17.40 -28.05
N GLU A 324 9.85 16.59 -27.49
CA GLU A 324 8.83 16.96 -26.52
C GLU A 324 9.05 16.21 -25.19
N PRO A 325 8.51 16.69 -24.05
CA PRO A 325 8.66 15.99 -22.79
C PRO A 325 8.15 14.54 -22.80
N LEU A 326 8.85 13.69 -22.07
CA LEU A 326 8.41 12.32 -21.75
C LEU A 326 8.25 12.19 -20.23
N LEU A 327 7.10 11.68 -19.78
CA LEU A 327 6.77 11.51 -18.36
C LEU A 327 6.47 10.04 -18.09
N ALA A 328 7.16 9.43 -17.12
CA ALA A 328 6.88 8.07 -16.66
C ALA A 328 6.38 8.08 -15.21
N ASN A 329 5.47 7.17 -14.86
CA ASN A 329 4.99 6.99 -13.48
C ASN A 329 4.54 5.54 -13.26
N ASP A 330 4.86 4.98 -12.09
CA ASP A 330 4.51 3.62 -11.68
C ASP A 330 4.37 3.47 -10.14
N PRO A 331 3.19 3.77 -9.56
CA PRO A 331 2.96 3.60 -8.11
C PRO A 331 3.12 2.14 -7.65
N HIS A 332 3.87 1.91 -6.57
CA HIS A 332 4.18 0.60 -5.99
C HIS A 332 3.24 0.25 -4.83
N LEU A 333 2.29 -0.64 -5.06
CA LEU A 333 1.21 -0.96 -4.12
C LEU A 333 1.08 -2.48 -3.96
N ALA A 334 0.34 -2.92 -2.94
CA ALA A 334 0.06 -4.34 -2.74
C ALA A 334 -0.66 -4.97 -3.95
N PRO A 335 -0.22 -6.16 -4.40
CA PRO A 335 -0.83 -6.86 -5.52
C PRO A 335 -2.21 -7.40 -5.13
N GLN A 336 -3.24 -7.00 -5.87
CA GLN A 336 -4.64 -7.35 -5.57
C GLN A 336 -5.49 -7.57 -6.83
N LEU A 337 -6.63 -8.26 -6.66
CA LEU A 337 -7.63 -8.48 -7.69
C LEU A 337 -9.03 -7.97 -7.29
N PRO A 338 -9.69 -7.15 -8.15
CA PRO A 338 -9.09 -6.43 -9.27
C PRO A 338 -7.96 -5.49 -8.83
N SER A 339 -7.13 -5.02 -9.76
CA SER A 339 -6.13 -3.97 -9.48
C SER A 339 -6.80 -2.75 -8.88
N LEU A 340 -6.10 -2.07 -7.96
CA LEU A 340 -6.58 -0.84 -7.34
C LEU A 340 -7.03 0.19 -8.38
N TRP A 341 -6.25 0.31 -9.46
CA TRP A 341 -6.46 1.25 -10.53
C TRP A 341 -7.49 0.74 -11.54
N TYR A 342 -8.34 1.65 -11.98
CA TYR A 342 -9.22 1.52 -13.14
C TYR A 342 -8.79 2.53 -14.18
N GLN A 343 -8.59 2.15 -15.44
CA GLN A 343 -8.19 3.12 -16.47
C GLN A 343 -9.39 3.48 -17.35
N MET A 344 -9.48 4.74 -17.78
CA MET A 344 -10.52 5.23 -18.70
C MET A 344 -10.14 6.57 -19.35
N GLY A 345 -10.90 6.99 -20.36
CA GLY A 345 -10.94 8.37 -20.81
C GLY A 345 -12.33 8.99 -20.72
N LEU A 346 -12.35 10.29 -20.45
CA LEU A 346 -13.49 11.16 -20.28
C LEU A 346 -13.37 12.31 -21.29
N HIS A 347 -14.20 12.26 -22.31
CA HIS A 347 -14.13 13.15 -23.46
C HIS A 347 -15.43 13.96 -23.62
N CYS A 348 -15.30 15.26 -23.51
CA CYS A 348 -16.26 16.18 -24.09
C CYS A 348 -16.09 16.16 -25.60
N ARG A 349 -17.19 15.92 -26.36
CA ARG A 349 -17.11 15.96 -27.84
C ARG A 349 -16.61 17.30 -28.34
N GLN A 350 -16.91 18.37 -27.61
CA GLN A 350 -16.36 19.71 -27.79
C GLN A 350 -16.15 20.35 -26.41
N LEU A 351 -14.94 20.86 -26.17
CA LEU A 351 -14.66 21.64 -24.96
C LEU A 351 -15.44 22.97 -25.01
N SER A 352 -16.19 23.25 -23.95
CA SER A 352 -17.06 24.41 -23.81
C SER A 352 -17.35 24.70 -22.33
N ASP A 353 -18.07 25.78 -22.03
CA ASP A 353 -18.46 26.09 -20.65
C ASP A 353 -19.38 25.03 -20.02
N SER A 354 -20.07 24.21 -20.83
CA SER A 354 -20.93 23.12 -20.35
C SER A 354 -20.23 21.77 -20.27
N CYS A 355 -19.08 21.62 -20.92
CA CYS A 355 -18.31 20.37 -20.95
C CYS A 355 -16.81 20.68 -21.03
N GLN A 356 -16.08 20.44 -19.94
CA GLN A 356 -14.72 20.98 -19.75
C GLN A 356 -13.61 19.92 -19.72
N TYR A 357 -13.92 18.64 -19.92
CA TYR A 357 -12.98 17.53 -19.72
C TYR A 357 -12.63 16.84 -21.03
N ASP A 358 -11.34 16.73 -21.33
CA ASP A 358 -10.79 15.82 -22.35
C ASP A 358 -9.53 15.16 -21.76
N THR A 359 -9.76 14.16 -20.92
CA THR A 359 -8.75 13.59 -20.01
C THR A 359 -8.78 12.07 -20.04
N ALA A 360 -7.62 11.45 -19.91
CA ALA A 360 -7.50 10.00 -19.82
C ALA A 360 -6.45 9.60 -18.79
N GLY A 361 -6.68 8.47 -18.13
CA GLY A 361 -5.71 7.92 -17.19
C GLY A 361 -6.30 6.92 -16.23
N TYR A 362 -5.62 6.78 -15.11
CA TYR A 362 -5.98 5.92 -14.01
C TYR A 362 -6.81 6.67 -12.99
N THR A 363 -7.92 6.06 -12.60
CA THR A 363 -8.89 6.50 -11.62
C THR A 363 -9.14 5.36 -10.62
N PHE A 364 -9.94 5.63 -9.59
CA PHE A 364 -10.46 4.59 -8.70
C PHE A 364 -11.93 4.34 -9.00
N SER A 365 -12.34 3.09 -9.10
CA SER A 365 -13.77 2.75 -9.11
C SER A 365 -14.41 3.24 -7.81
N GLY A 366 -15.40 4.12 -7.91
CA GLY A 366 -16.04 4.79 -6.77
C GLY A 366 -15.63 6.25 -6.59
N MET A 367 -14.64 6.76 -7.33
CA MET A 367 -14.17 8.15 -7.24
C MET A 367 -14.12 8.77 -8.65
N PRO A 368 -14.93 9.81 -8.96
CA PRO A 368 -14.95 10.44 -10.28
C PRO A 368 -13.66 11.20 -10.62
N GLY A 369 -13.42 11.38 -11.93
CA GLY A 369 -12.22 12.03 -12.46
C GLY A 369 -11.02 11.08 -12.60
N VAL A 370 -9.96 11.56 -13.25
CA VAL A 370 -8.67 10.87 -13.43
C VAL A 370 -7.72 11.30 -12.32
N ILE A 371 -7.07 10.35 -11.64
CA ILE A 371 -6.08 10.66 -10.60
C ILE A 371 -4.71 10.81 -11.25
N ILE A 372 -4.27 9.86 -12.07
CA ILE A 372 -2.96 9.88 -12.74
C ILE A 372 -3.16 9.79 -14.24
N GLY A 373 -2.55 10.68 -15.03
CA GLY A 373 -2.69 10.62 -16.48
C GLY A 373 -2.36 11.92 -17.18
N HIS A 374 -3.16 12.23 -18.20
CA HIS A 374 -3.00 13.45 -18.98
C HIS A 374 -4.36 13.93 -19.50
N ASN A 375 -4.41 15.21 -19.85
CA ASN A 375 -5.48 15.77 -20.66
C ASN A 375 -4.91 16.20 -22.02
N GLN A 376 -5.65 17.03 -22.75
CA GLN A 376 -5.20 17.54 -24.05
C GLN A 376 -4.00 18.49 -23.99
N ASP A 377 -3.73 19.09 -22.82
CA ASP A 377 -2.76 20.18 -22.62
C ASP A 377 -1.54 19.76 -21.77
N ILE A 378 -1.75 18.95 -20.72
CA ILE A 378 -0.74 18.60 -19.71
C ILE A 378 -0.76 17.10 -19.36
N ALA A 379 0.35 16.60 -18.82
CA ALA A 379 0.49 15.28 -18.20
C ALA A 379 0.99 15.42 -16.76
N TRP A 380 0.56 14.51 -15.89
CA TRP A 380 0.96 14.53 -14.49
C TRP A 380 1.04 13.13 -13.87
N GLY A 381 1.88 13.00 -12.84
CA GLY A 381 2.09 11.76 -12.10
C GLY A 381 2.34 12.02 -10.62
N PHE A 382 2.27 10.97 -9.81
CA PHE A 382 2.36 11.07 -8.35
C PHE A 382 3.39 10.09 -7.78
N THR A 383 4.05 10.52 -6.72
CA THR A 383 4.68 9.63 -5.74
C THR A 383 4.33 10.08 -4.33
N ASN A 384 4.50 9.21 -3.34
CA ASN A 384 4.31 9.61 -1.95
C ASN A 384 5.37 10.62 -1.49
N LEU A 385 4.95 11.71 -0.85
CA LEU A 385 5.85 12.72 -0.27
C LEU A 385 6.50 12.21 1.02
N GLY A 386 5.80 11.36 1.77
CA GLY A 386 6.24 10.93 3.10
C GLY A 386 6.10 12.02 4.17
N ALA A 387 5.26 13.04 3.92
CA ALA A 387 5.04 14.14 4.84
C ALA A 387 4.57 13.64 6.21
N ASP A 388 5.14 14.19 7.26
CA ASP A 388 4.70 13.93 8.62
C ASP A 388 3.47 14.80 8.93
N VAL A 389 2.30 14.20 8.74
CA VAL A 389 0.97 14.82 8.88
C VAL A 389 0.18 14.32 10.09
N THR A 390 0.82 13.52 10.94
CA THR A 390 0.21 12.89 12.12
C THR A 390 1.06 13.13 13.35
N ASP A 391 0.43 13.17 14.52
CA ASP A 391 1.13 13.01 15.79
C ASP A 391 0.33 12.11 16.72
N LEU A 392 1.03 11.20 17.40
CA LEU A 392 0.48 10.47 18.54
C LEU A 392 0.70 11.29 19.81
N PHE A 393 -0.38 11.50 20.58
CA PHE A 393 -0.34 12.19 21.86
C PHE A 393 -0.59 11.22 23.01
N LEU A 394 0.34 11.19 23.98
CA LEU A 394 0.17 10.48 25.25
C LEU A 394 -0.73 11.29 26.18
N GLU A 395 -1.94 10.81 26.41
CA GLU A 395 -2.94 11.45 27.26
C GLU A 395 -2.93 10.85 28.66
N LYS A 396 -2.85 11.70 29.69
CA LYS A 396 -3.05 11.30 31.08
C LYS A 396 -4.55 11.25 31.35
N VAL A 397 -5.11 10.04 31.38
CA VAL A 397 -6.55 9.83 31.47
C VAL A 397 -6.96 9.40 32.88
N SER A 398 -8.19 9.71 33.26
CA SER A 398 -8.84 9.21 34.47
C SER A 398 -10.33 8.98 34.19
N ALA A 399 -11.09 8.52 35.19
CA ALA A 399 -12.54 8.38 35.08
C ALA A 399 -13.24 9.73 34.83
N ASP A 400 -12.66 10.84 35.30
CA ASP A 400 -13.25 12.18 35.24
C ASP A 400 -12.87 12.97 33.97
N GLY A 401 -11.91 12.48 33.17
CA GLY A 401 -11.45 13.16 31.96
C GLY A 401 -9.99 12.89 31.62
N TYR A 402 -9.33 13.86 31.00
CA TYR A 402 -7.90 13.86 30.70
C TYR A 402 -7.23 15.14 31.22
N GLN A 403 -5.95 15.08 31.57
CA GLN A 403 -5.18 16.26 32.00
C GLN A 403 -4.78 17.12 30.81
N TYR A 404 -4.91 18.44 30.95
CA TYR A 404 -4.43 19.42 29.98
C TYR A 404 -4.04 20.72 30.69
N ASP A 405 -2.77 21.11 30.61
CA ASP A 405 -2.18 22.29 31.28
C ASP A 405 -2.56 22.40 32.77
N GLY A 406 -2.44 21.28 33.49
CA GLY A 406 -2.69 21.19 34.93
C GLY A 406 -4.17 21.16 35.33
N LYS A 407 -5.10 20.99 34.38
CA LYS A 407 -6.54 20.87 34.63
C LYS A 407 -7.07 19.57 34.04
N THR A 408 -8.01 18.92 34.74
CA THR A 408 -8.81 17.84 34.17
C THR A 408 -9.88 18.42 33.24
N LYS A 409 -9.87 18.03 31.96
CA LYS A 409 -10.90 18.35 30.97
C LYS A 409 -11.75 17.11 30.69
N PRO A 410 -13.09 17.25 30.52
CA PRO A 410 -13.93 16.13 30.13
C PRO A 410 -13.64 15.72 28.68
N PHE A 411 -13.85 14.44 28.36
CA PHE A 411 -13.85 13.96 26.98
C PHE A 411 -15.05 14.52 26.21
N THR A 412 -14.85 14.84 24.93
CA THR A 412 -15.98 14.88 23.99
C THR A 412 -16.36 13.44 23.71
N THR A 413 -17.65 13.09 23.89
CA THR A 413 -18.12 11.72 23.72
C THR A 413 -19.28 11.63 22.75
N ARG A 414 -19.27 10.58 21.92
CA ARG A 414 -20.42 10.18 21.10
C ARG A 414 -20.67 8.69 21.20
N VAL A 415 -21.93 8.30 21.07
CA VAL A 415 -22.32 6.88 21.04
C VAL A 415 -22.75 6.54 19.62
N GLU A 416 -22.10 5.56 19.02
CA GLU A 416 -22.44 5.04 17.70
C GLU A 416 -23.00 3.61 17.79
N THR A 417 -23.80 3.22 16.80
CA THR A 417 -24.38 1.88 16.70
C THR A 417 -23.85 1.19 15.44
N ILE A 418 -23.12 0.10 15.64
CA ILE A 418 -22.62 -0.80 14.59
C ILE A 418 -23.68 -1.87 14.33
N LYS A 419 -24.14 -2.01 13.09
CA LYS A 419 -25.04 -3.09 12.67
C LYS A 419 -24.21 -4.30 12.26
N VAL A 420 -24.67 -5.51 12.60
CA VAL A 420 -23.90 -6.75 12.40
C VAL A 420 -24.75 -7.76 11.65
N ALA A 421 -24.28 -8.23 10.50
CA ALA A 421 -24.94 -9.27 9.72
C ALA A 421 -25.12 -10.55 10.55
N GLY A 422 -26.32 -11.14 10.51
CA GLY A 422 -26.65 -12.36 11.26
C GLY A 422 -26.67 -12.20 12.79
N GLY A 423 -26.54 -10.98 13.33
CA GLY A 423 -26.38 -10.71 14.76
C GLY A 423 -27.15 -9.49 15.27
N LYS A 424 -26.95 -9.16 16.54
CA LYS A 424 -27.49 -7.93 17.15
C LYS A 424 -26.51 -6.78 16.96
N SER A 425 -27.04 -5.58 16.72
CA SER A 425 -26.23 -4.35 16.70
C SER A 425 -25.45 -4.15 18.01
N ARG A 426 -24.27 -3.54 17.90
CA ARG A 426 -23.36 -3.20 19.00
C ARG A 426 -23.31 -1.69 19.18
N LYS A 427 -23.30 -1.22 20.42
CA LYS A 427 -23.06 0.20 20.72
C LYS A 427 -21.59 0.39 21.10
N ILE A 428 -21.00 1.44 20.58
CA ILE A 428 -19.65 1.89 20.95
C ILE A 428 -19.71 3.31 21.48
N THR A 429 -18.84 3.61 22.43
CA THR A 429 -18.61 4.97 22.92
C THR A 429 -17.25 5.41 22.40
N ILE A 430 -17.23 6.55 21.73
CA ILE A 430 -16.01 7.16 21.19
C ILE A 430 -15.68 8.36 22.07
N ARG A 431 -14.42 8.46 22.48
CA ARG A 431 -13.87 9.55 23.31
C ARG A 431 -12.84 10.33 22.50
N GLU A 432 -12.90 11.65 22.62
CA GLU A 432 -11.96 12.58 21.98
C GLU A 432 -11.40 13.55 23.02
N THR A 433 -10.12 13.91 22.87
CA THR A 433 -9.43 14.97 23.60
C THR A 433 -9.25 16.21 22.70
N ASN A 434 -8.57 17.26 23.17
CA ASN A 434 -8.23 18.39 22.29
C ASN A 434 -7.24 17.99 21.18
N ASN A 435 -6.55 16.86 21.33
CA ASN A 435 -5.58 16.36 20.36
C ASN A 435 -6.19 15.36 19.37
N GLY A 436 -7.46 14.99 19.53
CA GLY A 436 -8.18 14.12 18.59
C GLY A 436 -8.79 12.87 19.25
N PRO A 437 -9.23 11.88 18.46
CA PRO A 437 -9.81 10.65 18.98
C PRO A 437 -8.81 9.80 19.76
N LEU A 438 -9.28 9.21 20.87
CA LEU A 438 -8.50 8.31 21.71
C LEU A 438 -8.42 6.92 21.07
N VAL A 439 -7.48 6.74 20.15
CA VAL A 439 -7.32 5.53 19.34
C VAL A 439 -6.92 4.29 20.15
N SER A 440 -6.24 4.46 21.29
CA SER A 440 -5.93 3.34 22.21
C SER A 440 -7.16 2.70 22.85
N ASP A 441 -8.36 3.32 22.78
CA ASP A 441 -9.60 2.67 23.24
C ASP A 441 -10.00 1.48 22.37
N ARG A 442 -9.46 1.42 21.15
CA ARG A 442 -9.84 0.47 20.10
C ARG A 442 -8.66 -0.29 19.52
N ASP A 443 -7.45 0.03 19.96
CA ASP A 443 -6.26 -0.58 19.43
C ASP A 443 -5.26 -0.96 20.52
N THR A 444 -4.78 -2.20 20.42
CA THR A 444 -3.96 -2.86 21.44
C THR A 444 -2.47 -2.56 21.28
N GLU A 445 -1.96 -2.36 20.06
CA GLU A 445 -0.60 -1.86 19.84
C GLU A 445 -0.47 -0.46 20.45
N LEU A 446 -1.42 0.43 20.18
CA LEU A 446 -1.48 1.79 20.72
C LEU A 446 -1.74 1.81 22.24
N GLU A 447 -2.47 0.83 22.78
CA GLU A 447 -2.53 0.63 24.23
C GLU A 447 -1.14 0.29 24.81
N LYS A 448 -0.35 -0.58 24.15
CA LYS A 448 1.03 -0.87 24.56
C LYS A 448 1.91 0.38 24.44
N VAL A 449 1.77 1.19 23.38
CA VAL A 449 2.48 2.47 23.22
C VAL A 449 2.16 3.39 24.40
N GLY A 450 0.89 3.57 24.75
CA GLY A 450 0.49 4.35 25.94
C GLY A 450 1.15 3.86 27.24
N LYS A 451 1.35 2.55 27.38
CA LYS A 451 2.00 1.93 28.55
C LYS A 451 3.53 1.96 28.54
N LYS A 452 4.18 2.11 27.37
CA LYS A 452 5.63 1.91 27.21
C LYS A 452 6.40 3.13 26.71
N ALA A 453 5.76 4.03 25.97
CA ALA A 453 6.44 5.16 25.34
C ALA A 453 7.23 6.01 26.37
N PRO A 454 8.42 6.53 26.00
CA PRO A 454 9.22 7.37 26.87
C PRO A 454 8.51 8.70 27.15
N VAL A 455 8.75 9.26 28.33
CA VAL A 455 8.22 10.56 28.74
C VAL A 455 9.39 11.41 29.23
N THR A 456 9.64 12.53 28.55
CA THR A 456 10.83 13.38 28.76
C THR A 456 10.78 14.21 30.06
N THR A 457 9.71 14.10 30.85
CA THR A 457 9.54 14.79 32.13
C THR A 457 9.11 13.82 33.22
N SER A 458 9.34 14.16 34.49
CA SER A 458 8.94 13.38 35.68
C SER A 458 7.45 13.05 35.64
N ALA A 459 7.13 11.91 35.04
CA ALA A 459 5.78 11.40 34.90
C ALA A 459 5.35 10.77 36.22
N PRO A 460 4.16 11.11 36.75
CA PRO A 460 3.58 10.37 37.86
C PRO A 460 3.30 8.92 37.44
N ASP A 461 3.15 8.05 38.45
CA ASP A 461 2.92 6.62 38.34
C ASP A 461 1.86 6.28 37.27
N ARG A 462 2.13 5.28 36.41
CA ARG A 462 1.24 4.88 35.29
C ARG A 462 -0.08 4.24 35.76
N GLY A 463 -0.28 4.12 37.08
CA GLY A 463 -1.46 3.52 37.72
C GLY A 463 -2.81 4.21 37.47
N GLU A 464 -2.85 5.47 37.05
CA GLU A 464 -4.11 6.15 36.64
C GLU A 464 -4.47 5.96 35.15
N GLY A 465 -3.54 5.44 34.34
CA GLY A 465 -3.74 5.12 32.93
C GLY A 465 -3.24 6.19 31.96
N TYR A 466 -2.52 5.76 30.92
CA TYR A 466 -2.18 6.57 29.74
C TYR A 466 -2.98 6.06 28.55
N GLY A 467 -3.56 6.97 27.78
CA GLY A 467 -4.16 6.67 26.48
C GLY A 467 -3.36 7.33 25.34
N VAL A 468 -3.61 6.91 24.11
CA VAL A 468 -3.02 7.50 22.91
C VAL A 468 -4.13 8.16 22.10
N ALA A 469 -4.02 9.47 21.89
CA ALA A 469 -4.86 10.22 20.96
C ALA A 469 -4.12 10.43 19.64
N LEU A 470 -4.85 10.40 18.53
CA LEU A 470 -4.30 10.67 17.20
C LEU A 470 -4.72 12.07 16.77
N LYS A 471 -3.73 12.93 16.49
CA LYS A 471 -3.94 14.17 15.75
C LYS A 471 -3.51 13.96 14.31
N TRP A 472 -4.40 14.24 13.36
CA TRP A 472 -4.14 13.98 11.96
C TRP A 472 -4.84 15.00 11.07
N THR A 473 -4.13 15.57 10.10
CA THR A 473 -4.66 16.60 9.21
C THR A 473 -5.84 16.10 8.37
N ALA A 474 -5.88 14.82 7.99
CA ALA A 474 -7.03 14.28 7.24
C ALA A 474 -8.31 14.14 8.08
N LEU A 475 -8.27 14.34 9.40
CA LEU A 475 -9.48 14.45 10.23
C LEU A 475 -10.06 15.87 10.24
N GLN A 476 -9.48 16.80 9.48
CA GLN A 476 -10.02 18.12 9.23
C GLN A 476 -10.67 18.14 7.84
N PRO A 477 -11.83 18.81 7.67
CA PRO A 477 -12.44 18.96 6.36
C PRO A 477 -11.57 19.77 5.39
N GLY A 478 -11.34 19.23 4.19
CA GLY A 478 -10.50 19.84 3.16
C GLY A 478 -11.09 19.83 1.73
N LYS A 479 -10.25 20.28 0.78
CA LYS A 479 -10.57 20.52 -0.65
C LYS A 479 -9.93 19.54 -1.64
N SER A 480 -9.35 18.43 -1.18
CA SER A 480 -8.60 17.52 -2.07
C SER A 480 -9.43 16.94 -3.22
N MET A 481 -10.77 16.83 -3.06
CA MET A 481 -11.64 16.43 -4.18
C MET A 481 -11.79 17.54 -5.25
N ASP A 482 -11.75 18.82 -4.86
CA ASP A 482 -11.73 19.94 -5.81
C ASP A 482 -10.46 19.87 -6.67
N ALA A 483 -9.31 19.62 -6.03
CA ALA A 483 -8.01 19.50 -6.69
C ALA A 483 -8.00 18.43 -7.80
N VAL A 484 -8.66 17.30 -7.58
CA VAL A 484 -8.76 16.22 -8.59
C VAL A 484 -9.45 16.73 -9.86
N PHE A 485 -10.61 17.37 -9.74
CA PHE A 485 -11.32 17.92 -10.91
C PHE A 485 -10.60 19.10 -11.55
N GLU A 486 -9.90 19.91 -10.75
CA GLU A 486 -9.10 21.03 -11.26
C GLU A 486 -7.87 20.55 -12.05
N LEU A 487 -7.15 19.53 -11.56
CA LEU A 487 -6.02 18.92 -12.29
C LEU A 487 -6.46 18.39 -13.66
N ASN A 488 -7.63 17.76 -13.73
CA ASN A 488 -8.17 17.21 -14.97
C ASN A 488 -8.43 18.29 -16.05
N ARG A 489 -8.57 19.56 -15.65
CA ARG A 489 -8.83 20.71 -16.53
C ARG A 489 -7.67 21.70 -16.61
N ALA A 490 -6.58 21.45 -15.89
CA ALA A 490 -5.41 22.31 -15.89
C ALA A 490 -4.77 22.34 -17.28
N LYS A 491 -4.22 23.50 -17.65
CA LYS A 491 -3.72 23.77 -19.02
C LYS A 491 -2.25 24.10 -19.06
N ASP A 492 -1.72 24.53 -17.93
CA ASP A 492 -0.37 25.06 -17.79
C ASP A 492 0.10 24.87 -16.33
N PHE A 493 1.36 25.19 -16.06
CA PHE A 493 1.95 24.99 -14.74
C PHE A 493 1.27 25.86 -13.67
N THR A 494 0.71 27.01 -14.05
CA THR A 494 0.02 27.92 -13.14
C THR A 494 -1.29 27.31 -12.65
N SER A 495 -2.12 26.83 -13.58
CA SER A 495 -3.37 26.14 -13.27
C SER A 495 -3.15 24.79 -12.59
N PHE A 496 -2.06 24.10 -12.93
CA PHE A 496 -1.61 22.90 -12.21
C PHE A 496 -1.25 23.20 -10.74
N ARG A 497 -0.43 24.22 -10.48
CA ARG A 497 -0.07 24.63 -9.10
C ARG A 497 -1.30 25.12 -8.33
N LYS A 498 -2.22 25.81 -8.99
CA LYS A 498 -3.50 26.18 -8.37
C LYS A 498 -4.28 24.95 -7.91
N ALA A 499 -4.41 23.94 -8.77
CA ALA A 499 -5.06 22.68 -8.39
C ALA A 499 -4.31 21.98 -7.25
N ALA A 500 -2.97 21.95 -7.30
CA ALA A 500 -2.13 21.39 -6.25
C ALA A 500 -2.31 22.09 -4.89
N SER A 501 -2.62 23.40 -4.86
CA SER A 501 -2.89 24.14 -3.62
C SER A 501 -4.13 23.66 -2.86
N HIS A 502 -5.07 23.03 -3.55
CA HIS A 502 -6.23 22.37 -2.95
C HIS A 502 -5.98 20.89 -2.62
N PHE A 503 -4.84 20.31 -3.03
CA PHE A 503 -4.49 18.91 -2.79
C PHE A 503 -3.90 18.71 -1.39
N GLU A 504 -4.75 18.88 -0.39
CA GLU A 504 -4.37 18.90 1.04
C GLU A 504 -4.00 17.53 1.63
N VAL A 505 -4.74 16.45 1.30
CA VAL A 505 -4.48 15.09 1.78
C VAL A 505 -4.84 14.01 0.74
N PRO A 506 -4.06 12.92 0.62
CA PRO A 506 -2.69 12.75 1.14
C PRO A 506 -1.70 13.74 0.51
N SER A 507 -0.64 14.12 1.24
CA SER A 507 0.49 14.86 0.67
C SER A 507 1.24 13.97 -0.33
N GLN A 508 1.38 14.40 -1.58
CA GLN A 508 2.00 13.63 -2.65
C GLN A 508 2.98 14.50 -3.44
N ASN A 509 4.07 13.95 -3.92
CA ASN A 509 4.92 14.59 -4.91
C ASN A 509 4.20 14.62 -6.26
N LEU A 510 3.94 15.81 -6.81
CA LEU A 510 3.26 15.98 -8.10
C LEU A 510 4.29 16.36 -9.16
N ILE A 511 4.39 15.55 -10.23
CA ILE A 511 5.22 15.85 -11.40
C ILE A 511 4.37 16.34 -12.57
N TYR A 512 4.94 17.18 -13.42
CA TYR A 512 4.23 17.90 -14.47
C TYR A 512 5.01 17.94 -15.78
N ALA A 513 4.28 17.89 -16.90
CA ALA A 513 4.77 18.24 -18.23
C ALA A 513 3.65 18.82 -19.11
N ASP A 514 3.98 19.71 -20.04
CA ASP A 514 3.00 20.28 -20.97
C ASP A 514 3.43 20.32 -22.44
N THR A 515 2.45 20.61 -23.28
CA THR A 515 2.58 20.72 -24.74
C THR A 515 3.40 21.92 -25.22
N ASP A 516 3.75 22.85 -24.32
CA ASP A 516 4.68 23.95 -24.60
C ASP A 516 6.14 23.55 -24.33
N GLY A 517 6.37 22.30 -23.90
CA GLY A 517 7.68 21.73 -23.67
C GLY A 517 8.20 21.91 -22.25
N ASN A 518 7.37 22.40 -21.32
CA ASN A 518 7.77 22.64 -19.94
C ASN A 518 7.68 21.36 -19.10
N ILE A 519 8.52 21.31 -18.06
CA ILE A 519 8.50 20.27 -17.03
C ILE A 519 8.49 20.91 -15.64
N GLY A 520 7.88 20.26 -14.66
CA GLY A 520 7.81 20.82 -13.31
C GLY A 520 7.48 19.82 -12.22
N TYR A 521 7.54 20.31 -10.99
CA TYR A 521 7.27 19.59 -9.76
C TYR A 521 6.64 20.50 -8.71
N GLN A 522 5.75 19.95 -7.87
CA GLN A 522 5.20 20.61 -6.68
C GLN A 522 5.07 19.61 -5.53
N ALA A 523 5.47 20.01 -4.33
CA ALA A 523 5.06 19.39 -3.06
C ALA A 523 3.82 20.12 -2.49
N PRO A 524 2.60 19.56 -2.57
CA PRO A 524 1.43 20.05 -1.86
C PRO A 524 1.17 19.27 -0.56
N GLY A 525 0.22 19.76 0.22
CA GLY A 525 -0.32 19.07 1.38
C GLY A 525 -0.49 19.99 2.58
N THR A 526 -1.37 19.62 3.49
CA THR A 526 -1.50 20.29 4.79
C THR A 526 -0.51 19.67 5.77
N ILE A 527 0.62 20.34 5.97
CA ILE A 527 1.71 19.87 6.85
C ILE A 527 1.74 20.73 8.12
N PRO A 528 1.61 20.13 9.32
CA PRO A 528 1.52 20.89 10.56
C PRO A 528 2.87 21.47 10.99
N VAL A 529 2.86 22.71 11.49
CA VAL A 529 3.99 23.30 12.20
C VAL A 529 3.85 22.96 13.69
N ARG A 530 4.85 22.31 14.27
CA ARG A 530 4.86 21.84 15.66
C ARG A 530 5.46 22.90 16.59
N LEU A 531 4.81 23.15 17.73
CA LEU A 531 5.33 24.08 18.74
C LEU A 531 6.55 23.52 19.49
N GLN A 532 6.56 22.20 19.75
CA GLN A 532 7.68 21.43 20.30
C GLN A 532 7.60 19.97 19.83
N GLY A 533 8.75 19.29 19.84
CA GLY A 533 8.86 17.92 19.33
C GLY A 533 9.05 17.89 17.81
N ASP A 534 9.36 16.71 17.29
CA ASP A 534 9.71 16.49 15.89
C ASP A 534 8.92 15.33 15.25
N GLY A 535 7.86 14.85 15.91
CA GLY A 535 7.00 13.77 15.42
C GLY A 535 7.62 12.37 15.48
N THR A 536 8.88 12.23 15.92
CA THR A 536 9.55 10.91 15.91
C THR A 536 9.15 10.00 17.06
N THR A 537 8.54 10.54 18.11
CA THR A 537 8.01 9.80 19.27
C THR A 537 6.72 10.45 19.81
N PRO A 538 5.85 9.68 20.49
CA PRO A 538 4.59 10.20 21.00
C PRO A 538 4.76 11.40 21.91
N SER A 539 4.06 12.48 21.59
CA SER A 539 4.15 13.77 22.29
C SER A 539 3.32 13.80 23.58
N PRO A 540 3.75 14.53 24.63
CA PRO A 540 2.94 14.75 25.84
C PRO A 540 1.61 15.49 25.57
N GLY A 541 0.48 14.77 25.59
CA GLY A 541 -0.86 15.32 25.35
C GLY A 541 -1.38 16.25 26.44
N TRP A 542 -0.81 16.16 27.65
CA TRP A 542 -1.22 17.00 28.79
C TRP A 542 -0.62 18.41 28.80
N SER A 543 0.17 18.79 27.78
CA SER A 543 0.77 20.13 27.70
C SER A 543 0.55 20.76 26.32
N SER A 544 -0.01 21.97 26.30
CA SER A 544 -0.21 22.75 25.07
C SER A 544 1.08 23.09 24.31
N LYS A 545 2.24 22.98 24.95
CA LYS A 545 3.55 23.23 24.32
C LYS A 545 3.88 22.29 23.17
N TYR A 546 3.29 21.09 23.15
CA TYR A 546 3.47 20.09 22.09
C TYR A 546 2.35 20.17 21.03
N GLY A 547 1.49 21.19 21.09
CA GLY A 547 0.44 21.38 20.10
C GLY A 547 0.99 21.76 18.72
N TRP A 548 0.07 21.90 17.77
CA TRP A 548 0.37 22.49 16.46
C TRP A 548 0.14 24.00 16.54
N GLU A 549 0.87 24.75 15.71
CA GLU A 549 0.45 26.08 15.35
C GLU A 549 -0.95 26.06 14.72
N LYS A 550 -1.59 27.22 14.72
CA LYS A 550 -2.95 27.35 14.19
C LYS A 550 -2.97 27.07 12.68
N ASP A 551 -2.01 27.64 11.96
CA ASP A 551 -1.93 27.57 10.52
C ASP A 551 -0.81 26.59 10.13
N PRO A 552 -1.02 25.71 9.13
CA PRO A 552 0.01 24.80 8.62
C PRO A 552 1.07 25.57 7.81
N ILE A 553 2.10 24.88 7.30
CA ILE A 553 3.05 25.48 6.34
C ILE A 553 2.25 26.07 5.16
N PRO A 554 2.42 27.36 4.83
CA PRO A 554 1.74 27.98 3.70
C PRO A 554 2.12 27.32 2.36
N PHE A 555 1.15 27.15 1.46
CA PHE A 555 1.39 26.48 0.17
C PHE A 555 2.50 27.15 -0.66
N ASP A 556 2.56 28.48 -0.65
CA ASP A 556 3.57 29.24 -1.40
C ASP A 556 4.98 29.11 -0.81
N GLU A 557 5.12 28.55 0.39
CA GLU A 557 6.40 28.22 1.02
C GLU A 557 6.82 26.78 0.70
N LEU A 558 5.92 25.91 0.22
CA LEU A 558 6.25 24.52 -0.09
C LEU A 558 7.13 24.39 -1.35
N PRO A 559 8.08 23.43 -1.37
CA PRO A 559 9.01 23.27 -2.49
C PRO A 559 8.32 22.99 -3.82
N TYR A 560 8.78 23.66 -4.87
CA TYR A 560 8.41 23.41 -6.26
C TYR A 560 9.62 23.59 -7.15
N GLU A 561 9.57 23.07 -8.38
CA GLU A 561 10.62 23.26 -9.37
C GLU A 561 9.99 23.38 -10.76
N TYR A 562 10.56 24.24 -11.61
CA TYR A 562 10.03 24.49 -12.95
C TYR A 562 11.16 24.68 -13.95
N ASN A 563 11.19 23.86 -15.00
CA ASN A 563 12.20 23.86 -16.06
C ASN A 563 13.66 23.94 -15.56
N PRO A 564 14.10 23.02 -14.67
CA PRO A 564 15.45 23.09 -14.15
C PRO A 564 16.50 22.84 -15.25
N ASP A 565 17.68 23.47 -15.12
CA ASP A 565 18.77 23.41 -16.10
C ASP A 565 19.21 21.97 -16.46
N ARG A 566 19.14 21.06 -15.48
CA ARG A 566 19.45 19.63 -15.70
C ARG A 566 18.50 18.97 -16.70
N GLY A 567 17.31 19.54 -16.91
CA GLY A 567 16.34 19.17 -17.94
C GLY A 567 15.60 17.85 -17.69
N TYR A 568 15.58 17.37 -16.44
CA TYR A 568 14.76 16.26 -15.99
C TYR A 568 14.46 16.39 -14.48
N ILE A 569 13.38 15.77 -14.00
CA ILE A 569 13.03 15.72 -12.57
C ILE A 569 12.69 14.27 -12.22
N VAL A 570 13.19 13.78 -11.08
CA VAL A 570 12.96 12.41 -10.58
C VAL A 570 12.37 12.49 -9.18
N THR A 571 11.29 11.76 -8.96
CA THR A 571 10.76 11.48 -7.63
C THR A 571 10.51 9.99 -7.49
N ALA A 572 11.01 9.42 -6.40
CA ALA A 572 10.86 8.03 -6.01
C ALA A 572 10.80 7.91 -4.47
N ASN A 573 10.04 8.83 -3.84
CA ASN A 573 9.83 8.95 -2.38
C ASN A 573 11.05 9.42 -1.56
N GLN A 574 12.13 9.84 -2.23
CA GLN A 574 13.30 10.39 -1.56
C GLN A 574 13.03 11.77 -0.96
N ALA A 575 14.00 12.30 -0.21
CA ALA A 575 13.93 13.65 0.36
C ALA A 575 13.48 14.69 -0.68
N VAL A 576 12.49 15.51 -0.33
CA VAL A 576 11.96 16.53 -1.24
C VAL A 576 12.97 17.63 -1.53
N ILE A 577 13.67 18.08 -0.51
CA ILE A 577 14.57 19.24 -0.51
C ILE A 577 15.72 18.96 0.46
N GLY A 578 16.82 19.71 0.35
CA GLY A 578 17.99 19.58 1.23
C GLY A 578 17.71 19.87 2.72
N ASP A 579 18.65 19.50 3.57
CA ASP A 579 18.57 19.65 5.04
C ASP A 579 18.60 21.10 5.55
N GLY A 580 19.01 22.06 4.70
CA GLY A 580 18.98 23.50 4.99
C GLY A 580 17.60 24.18 4.79
N TYR A 581 16.57 23.45 4.39
CA TYR A 581 15.22 24.00 4.22
C TYR A 581 14.56 24.31 5.59
N GLU A 582 13.88 25.46 5.67
CA GLU A 582 13.40 26.02 6.94
C GLU A 582 12.34 25.15 7.63
N HIS A 583 11.42 24.56 6.85
CA HIS A 583 10.30 23.81 7.41
C HIS A 583 10.58 22.30 7.46
N MET A 584 10.22 21.67 8.57
CA MET A 584 10.27 20.22 8.70
C MET A 584 9.09 19.59 7.94
N LEU A 585 9.38 18.89 6.84
CA LEU A 585 8.37 18.12 6.10
C LEU A 585 8.20 16.70 6.68
N THR A 586 9.31 16.03 7.01
CA THR A 586 9.36 14.74 7.73
C THR A 586 10.81 14.47 8.17
N LYS A 587 10.98 13.55 9.13
CA LYS A 587 12.28 12.98 9.52
C LYS A 587 12.53 11.60 8.90
N ASP A 588 11.48 10.93 8.45
CA ASP A 588 11.51 9.55 7.96
C ASP A 588 11.30 9.53 6.44
N TRP A 589 12.32 9.97 5.71
CA TRP A 589 12.34 9.94 4.24
C TRP A 589 12.54 8.51 3.73
N GLY A 590 12.07 8.22 2.50
CA GLY A 590 12.67 7.14 1.72
C GLY A 590 14.14 7.47 1.46
N TYR A 591 15.04 6.48 1.53
CA TYR A 591 16.48 6.74 1.56
C TYR A 591 17.08 7.02 0.17
N GLY A 592 16.31 6.89 -0.90
CA GLY A 592 16.64 7.46 -2.21
C GLY A 592 17.48 6.56 -3.12
N THR A 593 17.56 5.26 -2.81
CA THR A 593 18.30 4.29 -3.66
C THR A 593 17.70 4.21 -5.07
N ARG A 594 16.36 4.14 -5.18
CA ARG A 594 15.65 4.09 -6.47
C ARG A 594 15.79 5.38 -7.26
N SER A 595 15.57 6.53 -6.63
CA SER A 595 15.70 7.83 -7.30
C SER A 595 17.11 8.05 -7.82
N GLN A 596 18.13 7.68 -7.03
CA GLN A 596 19.52 7.80 -7.47
C GLN A 596 19.81 6.90 -8.66
N ARG A 597 19.31 5.65 -8.68
CA ARG A 597 19.45 4.78 -9.85
C ARG A 597 18.81 5.37 -11.11
N ILE A 598 17.61 5.95 -11.01
CA ILE A 598 16.94 6.62 -12.14
C ILE A 598 17.74 7.84 -12.61
N ASN A 599 18.25 8.66 -11.67
CA ASN A 599 19.14 9.78 -11.98
C ASN A 599 20.36 9.32 -12.76
N ASP A 600 21.02 8.24 -12.32
CA ASP A 600 22.23 7.71 -12.96
C ASP A 600 21.94 7.17 -14.37
N LEU A 601 20.79 6.49 -14.57
CA LEU A 601 20.37 5.98 -15.87
C LEU A 601 20.10 7.12 -16.88
N ILE A 602 19.40 8.17 -16.45
CA ILE A 602 19.14 9.36 -17.27
C ILE A 602 20.45 10.09 -17.59
N GLN A 603 21.28 10.35 -16.56
CA GLN A 603 22.53 11.08 -16.72
C GLN A 603 23.52 10.33 -17.62
N THR A 604 23.61 9.01 -17.51
CA THR A 604 24.46 8.18 -18.38
C THR A 604 24.09 8.37 -19.85
N LYS A 605 22.79 8.41 -20.18
CA LYS A 605 22.30 8.67 -21.54
C LYS A 605 22.66 10.07 -22.02
N ILE A 606 22.44 11.08 -21.17
CA ILE A 606 22.73 12.49 -21.47
C ILE A 606 24.23 12.70 -21.71
N ASP A 607 25.09 12.17 -20.83
CA ASP A 607 26.55 12.30 -20.94
C ASP A 607 27.11 11.56 -22.15
N GLY A 608 26.48 10.45 -22.53
CA GLY A 608 26.76 9.72 -23.78
C GLY A 608 26.33 10.46 -25.04
N GLY A 609 25.58 11.56 -24.93
CA GLY A 609 24.99 12.29 -26.06
C GLY A 609 23.81 11.56 -26.71
N GLU A 610 23.24 10.56 -26.04
CA GLU A 610 22.07 9.82 -26.50
C GLU A 610 20.77 10.60 -26.21
N LYS A 611 19.75 10.35 -27.03
CA LYS A 611 18.39 10.86 -26.78
C LYS A 611 17.55 9.75 -26.16
N ILE A 612 16.74 10.10 -25.18
CA ILE A 612 15.87 9.19 -24.43
C ILE A 612 14.56 8.99 -25.20
N SER A 613 14.24 7.72 -25.50
CA SER A 613 13.00 7.32 -26.18
C SER A 613 11.96 6.80 -25.19
N THR A 614 10.73 6.58 -25.66
CA THR A 614 9.69 5.86 -24.89
C THR A 614 10.15 4.46 -24.49
N ASP A 615 10.92 3.77 -25.34
CA ASP A 615 11.43 2.42 -25.05
C ASP A 615 12.52 2.46 -23.97
N ASP A 616 13.35 3.52 -23.94
CA ASP A 616 14.32 3.73 -22.85
C ASP A 616 13.59 3.96 -21.52
N MET A 617 12.54 4.78 -21.48
CA MET A 617 11.73 4.99 -20.27
C MET A 617 11.12 3.68 -19.75
N GLN A 618 10.56 2.87 -20.65
CA GLN A 618 10.03 1.54 -20.32
C GLN A 618 11.13 0.61 -19.80
N THR A 619 12.32 0.63 -20.41
CA THR A 619 13.46 -0.17 -19.96
C THR A 619 13.94 0.26 -18.57
N MET A 620 13.97 1.57 -18.29
CA MET A 620 14.31 2.10 -16.97
C MET A 620 13.30 1.65 -15.89
N GLN A 621 12.00 1.59 -16.20
CA GLN A 621 10.98 1.05 -15.27
C GLN A 621 11.22 -0.44 -14.92
N MET A 622 11.97 -1.16 -15.74
CA MET A 622 12.32 -2.58 -15.53
C MET A 622 13.76 -2.78 -15.01
N ASP A 623 14.48 -1.72 -14.65
CA ASP A 623 15.82 -1.84 -14.07
C ASP A 623 15.77 -2.47 -12.68
N ASN A 624 16.26 -3.69 -12.55
CA ASN A 624 16.19 -4.50 -11.33
C ASN A 624 17.53 -4.65 -10.59
N GLN A 625 18.50 -3.77 -10.86
CA GLN A 625 19.82 -3.84 -10.25
C GLN A 625 19.76 -3.62 -8.73
N SER A 626 20.42 -4.48 -7.96
CA SER A 626 20.50 -4.37 -6.50
C SER A 626 21.69 -3.52 -6.05
N ALA A 627 21.41 -2.33 -5.50
CA ALA A 627 22.45 -1.43 -4.98
C ALA A 627 23.22 -2.05 -3.79
N ILE A 628 22.51 -2.69 -2.86
CA ILE A 628 23.14 -3.35 -1.72
C ILE A 628 24.00 -4.55 -2.15
N ALA A 629 23.62 -5.27 -3.22
CA ALA A 629 24.45 -6.34 -3.76
C ALA A 629 25.78 -5.80 -4.30
N ALA A 630 25.75 -4.66 -4.99
CA ALA A 630 26.96 -4.03 -5.50
C ALA A 630 27.95 -3.67 -4.38
N GLN A 631 27.44 -3.34 -3.18
CA GLN A 631 28.27 -3.05 -2.00
C GLN A 631 28.74 -4.31 -1.26
N LEU A 632 27.85 -5.29 -1.04
CA LEU A 632 28.15 -6.44 -0.18
C LEU A 632 28.88 -7.57 -0.90
N VAL A 633 28.61 -7.83 -2.18
CA VAL A 633 29.22 -8.96 -2.91
C VAL A 633 30.76 -8.92 -2.90
N PRO A 634 31.44 -7.76 -3.07
CA PRO A 634 32.89 -7.67 -2.91
C PRO A 634 33.41 -8.17 -1.56
N GLU A 635 32.71 -7.88 -0.47
CA GLU A 635 33.06 -8.34 0.88
C GLU A 635 32.75 -9.82 1.07
N LEU A 636 31.55 -10.26 0.66
CA LEU A 636 31.11 -11.66 0.76
C LEU A 636 32.06 -12.62 0.05
N LYS A 637 32.67 -12.22 -1.08
CA LYS A 637 33.63 -13.03 -1.83
C LYS A 637 34.99 -13.20 -1.13
N LYS A 638 35.36 -12.29 -0.22
CA LYS A 638 36.62 -12.37 0.55
C LYS A 638 36.52 -13.38 1.69
N ILE A 639 35.31 -13.67 2.16
CA ILE A 639 35.07 -14.59 3.27
C ILE A 639 35.48 -16.02 2.89
N SER A 640 36.31 -16.64 3.74
CA SER A 640 36.80 -18.00 3.55
C SER A 640 35.78 -19.03 4.01
N ILE A 641 35.19 -19.77 3.07
CA ILE A 641 34.20 -20.81 3.34
C ILE A 641 34.82 -22.21 3.19
N SER A 642 34.82 -22.98 4.28
CA SER A 642 35.35 -24.36 4.31
C SER A 642 34.35 -25.43 3.86
N ASP A 643 33.04 -25.19 4.06
CA ASP A 643 31.99 -26.08 3.58
C ASP A 643 31.88 -26.00 2.05
N LYS A 644 32.11 -27.12 1.37
CA LYS A 644 32.12 -27.19 -0.09
C LYS A 644 30.80 -26.76 -0.72
N SER A 645 29.66 -27.09 -0.09
CA SER A 645 28.32 -26.79 -0.61
C SER A 645 27.97 -25.32 -0.47
N VAL A 646 28.48 -24.68 0.60
CA VAL A 646 28.33 -23.22 0.80
C VAL A 646 29.29 -22.48 -0.13
N ARG A 647 30.53 -22.97 -0.31
CA ARG A 647 31.50 -22.39 -1.25
C ARG A 647 31.00 -22.47 -2.70
N GLU A 648 30.33 -23.56 -3.06
CA GLU A 648 29.70 -23.73 -4.36
C GLU A 648 28.63 -22.64 -4.61
N ALA A 649 27.78 -22.36 -3.62
CA ALA A 649 26.79 -21.29 -3.72
C ALA A 649 27.43 -19.88 -3.70
N GLN A 650 28.46 -19.65 -2.88
CA GLN A 650 29.25 -18.40 -2.87
C GLN A 650 29.81 -18.06 -4.26
N LYS A 651 30.22 -19.07 -5.05
CA LYS A 651 30.71 -18.88 -6.41
C LYS A 651 29.66 -18.36 -7.39
N LEU A 652 28.37 -18.51 -7.11
CA LEU A 652 27.31 -17.90 -7.93
C LEU A 652 27.44 -16.36 -7.97
N LEU A 653 28.06 -15.75 -6.96
CA LEU A 653 28.32 -14.31 -6.89
C LEU A 653 29.52 -13.88 -7.75
N GLU A 654 30.27 -14.81 -8.33
CA GLU A 654 31.41 -14.49 -9.22
C GLU A 654 30.88 -14.13 -10.62
N GLY A 655 31.07 -12.87 -11.03
CA GLY A 655 30.69 -12.41 -12.37
C GLY A 655 29.20 -12.07 -12.54
N TRP A 656 28.41 -12.16 -11.46
CA TRP A 656 27.05 -11.60 -11.42
C TRP A 656 27.10 -10.07 -11.50
N ASP A 657 26.21 -9.48 -12.29
CA ASP A 657 26.08 -8.04 -12.55
C ASP A 657 25.09 -7.34 -11.61
N TYR A 658 24.65 -8.05 -10.58
CA TYR A 658 23.72 -7.59 -9.55
C TYR A 658 22.28 -7.39 -10.02
N THR A 659 21.93 -7.84 -11.23
CA THR A 659 20.55 -7.85 -11.74
C THR A 659 19.73 -8.97 -11.10
N GLN A 660 18.47 -8.69 -10.83
CA GLN A 660 17.56 -9.60 -10.11
C GLN A 660 16.54 -10.21 -11.06
N GLU A 661 17.01 -10.76 -12.18
CA GLU A 661 16.16 -11.49 -13.12
C GLU A 661 15.49 -12.70 -12.45
N SER A 662 14.26 -13.02 -12.90
CA SER A 662 13.46 -14.11 -12.32
C SER A 662 14.15 -15.48 -12.43
N ASP A 663 15.03 -15.69 -13.40
CA ASP A 663 15.79 -16.93 -13.60
C ASP A 663 17.17 -16.94 -12.90
N SER A 664 17.55 -15.87 -12.19
CA SER A 664 18.88 -15.70 -11.61
C SER A 664 19.10 -16.52 -10.33
N ALA A 665 19.97 -17.54 -10.41
CA ALA A 665 20.43 -18.29 -9.24
C ALA A 665 21.28 -17.44 -8.27
N ALA A 666 22.06 -16.50 -8.82
CA ALA A 666 22.91 -15.61 -8.04
C ALA A 666 22.07 -14.63 -7.20
N ALA A 667 21.02 -14.05 -7.79
CA ALA A 667 20.08 -13.19 -7.08
C ALA A 667 19.34 -13.96 -5.98
N ALA A 668 18.87 -15.19 -6.26
CA ALA A 668 18.25 -16.04 -5.25
C ALA A 668 19.18 -16.27 -4.05
N TYR A 669 20.45 -16.62 -4.32
CA TYR A 669 21.41 -16.85 -3.26
C TYR A 669 21.74 -15.57 -2.50
N PHE A 670 22.02 -14.47 -3.19
CA PHE A 670 22.31 -13.17 -2.57
C PHE A 670 21.17 -12.71 -1.66
N ASN A 671 19.91 -12.74 -2.12
CA ASN A 671 18.78 -12.33 -1.30
C ASN A 671 18.58 -13.23 -0.08
N GLY A 672 18.88 -14.53 -0.20
CA GLY A 672 18.96 -15.42 0.96
C GLY A 672 20.05 -15.02 1.95
N VAL A 673 21.23 -14.61 1.47
CA VAL A 673 22.32 -14.10 2.31
C VAL A 673 21.92 -12.77 2.97
N TRP A 674 21.39 -11.82 2.21
CA TRP A 674 20.94 -10.51 2.67
C TRP A 674 19.94 -10.63 3.82
N ARG A 675 18.88 -11.44 3.61
CA ARG A 675 17.91 -11.78 4.65
C ARG A 675 18.56 -12.31 5.92
N ASN A 676 19.48 -13.27 5.80
CA ASN A 676 20.10 -13.87 6.97
C ASN A 676 21.10 -12.94 7.66
N ILE A 677 21.78 -12.03 6.94
CA ILE A 677 22.57 -10.94 7.54
C ILE A 677 21.68 -10.09 8.44
N LEU A 678 20.54 -9.61 7.91
CA LEU A 678 19.63 -8.74 8.63
C LEU A 678 19.03 -9.42 9.87
N LYS A 679 18.59 -10.67 9.74
CA LYS A 679 18.05 -11.44 10.87
C LYS A 679 19.08 -11.62 11.98
N LEU A 680 20.29 -12.03 11.65
CA LEU A 680 21.34 -12.29 12.65
C LEU A 680 21.87 -11.01 13.28
N ALA A 681 22.08 -9.96 12.49
CA ALA A 681 22.64 -8.71 12.97
C ALA A 681 21.63 -7.91 13.80
N PHE A 682 20.36 -7.88 13.38
CA PHE A 682 19.33 -7.00 13.95
C PHE A 682 18.07 -7.75 14.41
N GLY A 683 17.45 -8.55 13.53
CA GLY A 683 16.14 -9.15 13.76
C GLY A 683 16.02 -9.94 15.07
N ASP A 684 17.00 -10.81 15.36
CA ASP A 684 17.03 -11.63 16.58
C ASP A 684 17.21 -10.79 17.87
N LYS A 685 17.56 -9.50 17.74
CA LYS A 685 17.75 -8.53 18.83
C LYS A 685 16.54 -7.62 19.03
N LEU A 686 15.61 -7.59 18.07
CA LEU A 686 14.38 -6.81 18.14
C LEU A 686 13.37 -7.42 19.15
N PRO A 687 12.51 -6.60 19.77
CA PRO A 687 11.43 -7.10 20.61
C PRO A 687 10.42 -7.91 19.78
N LYS A 688 9.69 -8.80 20.44
CA LYS A 688 8.72 -9.68 19.79
C LYS A 688 7.64 -8.92 19.01
N GLU A 689 7.30 -7.71 19.44
CA GLU A 689 6.35 -6.81 18.78
C GLU A 689 6.78 -6.42 17.36
N MET A 690 8.08 -6.55 17.03
CA MET A 690 8.65 -6.22 15.72
C MET A 690 8.92 -7.46 14.85
N ARG A 691 8.85 -8.66 15.44
CA ARG A 691 9.23 -9.92 14.77
C ARG A 691 8.00 -10.63 14.23
N ALA A 692 8.19 -11.40 13.16
CA ALA A 692 7.13 -12.21 12.56
C ALA A 692 6.54 -13.22 13.56
N GLU A 693 5.23 -13.45 13.53
CA GLU A 693 4.49 -14.31 14.48
C GLU A 693 5.09 -15.71 14.70
N ASP A 694 5.65 -16.32 13.65
CA ASP A 694 6.24 -17.66 13.69
C ASP A 694 7.73 -17.66 14.07
N ASP A 695 8.36 -16.49 14.19
CA ASP A 695 9.73 -16.33 14.62
C ASP A 695 9.84 -16.46 16.14
N CYS A 696 10.14 -17.67 16.62
CA CYS A 696 10.28 -17.97 18.04
C CYS A 696 11.74 -18.19 18.43
N ILE A 697 12.28 -17.27 19.25
CA ILE A 697 13.66 -17.32 19.73
C ILE A 697 13.72 -17.48 21.25
N TYR A 698 14.87 -17.94 21.74
CA TYR A 698 15.19 -17.98 23.16
C TYR A 698 16.01 -16.75 23.50
N VAL A 699 15.50 -15.92 24.40
CA VAL A 699 16.08 -14.62 24.77
C VAL A 699 16.21 -14.49 26.27
N GLU A 700 17.14 -13.65 26.72
CA GLU A 700 17.18 -13.24 28.12
C GLU A 700 15.87 -12.49 28.45
N PRO A 701 15.29 -12.74 29.64
CA PRO A 701 14.13 -11.99 30.10
C PRO A 701 14.47 -10.50 30.18
N VAL A 702 13.58 -9.64 29.67
CA VAL A 702 13.69 -8.19 29.87
C VAL A 702 13.74 -7.91 31.38
N ALA A 703 14.73 -7.12 31.84
CA ALA A 703 15.06 -6.92 33.26
C ALA A 703 13.81 -6.75 34.14
N GLY A 704 13.47 -7.82 34.87
CA GLY A 704 12.31 -7.90 35.75
C GLY A 704 12.71 -7.67 37.21
N THR A 705 11.73 -7.32 38.05
CA THR A 705 11.87 -7.19 39.52
C THR A 705 11.93 -8.56 40.24
N GLY A 706 12.15 -9.65 39.51
CA GLY A 706 12.21 -11.01 40.04
C GLY A 706 13.57 -11.36 40.67
N PRO A 707 13.67 -12.50 41.38
CA PRO A 707 14.92 -12.99 41.96
C PRO A 707 16.04 -13.09 40.91
N VAL A 708 17.26 -12.65 41.26
CA VAL A 708 18.43 -12.57 40.34
C VAL A 708 18.78 -13.92 39.70
N ASP A 709 18.42 -15.02 40.35
CA ASP A 709 18.57 -16.41 39.89
C ASP A 709 17.55 -16.83 38.82
N GLU A 710 16.41 -16.15 38.69
CA GLU A 710 15.42 -16.37 37.63
C GLU A 710 15.65 -15.49 36.39
N GLN A 711 16.38 -14.38 36.52
CA GLN A 711 16.72 -13.46 35.41
C GLN A 711 17.73 -14.03 34.41
N LYS A 712 18.41 -15.15 34.73
CA LYS A 712 19.42 -15.79 33.87
C LYS A 712 18.89 -16.96 33.03
N LYS A 713 17.60 -17.31 33.14
CA LYS A 713 16.99 -18.39 32.35
C LYS A 713 16.38 -17.83 31.08
N LEU A 714 16.86 -18.30 29.93
CA LEU A 714 16.29 -17.93 28.63
C LEU A 714 14.80 -18.30 28.56
N VAL A 715 13.98 -17.37 28.07
CA VAL A 715 12.55 -17.58 27.80
C VAL A 715 12.33 -17.67 26.30
N ARG A 716 11.39 -18.53 25.89
CA ARG A 716 10.97 -18.62 24.49
C ARG A 716 9.96 -17.52 24.20
N GLU A 717 10.30 -16.61 23.29
CA GLU A 717 9.43 -15.52 22.83
C GLU A 717 9.19 -15.64 21.33
N CYS A 718 7.92 -15.76 20.93
CA CYS A 718 7.50 -15.69 19.53
C CYS A 718 7.13 -14.25 19.16
N GLY A 719 7.38 -13.88 17.90
CA GLY A 719 6.97 -12.59 17.37
C GLY A 719 5.45 -12.38 17.41
N GLN A 720 5.03 -11.17 17.09
CA GLN A 720 3.62 -10.75 17.17
C GLN A 720 3.15 -9.98 15.93
N ARG A 721 4.01 -9.79 14.93
CA ARG A 721 3.69 -8.97 13.76
C ARG A 721 3.43 -9.86 12.55
N ALA A 722 2.50 -9.44 11.69
CA ALA A 722 2.30 -10.06 10.38
C ALA A 722 3.62 -10.11 9.58
N HIS A 723 3.77 -11.13 8.74
CA HIS A 723 5.01 -11.37 7.99
C HIS A 723 5.42 -10.19 7.11
N ASP A 724 4.46 -9.50 6.49
CA ASP A 724 4.69 -8.39 5.58
C ASP A 724 5.02 -7.05 6.29
N ALA A 725 4.71 -6.93 7.58
CA ALA A 725 5.02 -5.76 8.41
C ALA A 725 6.22 -5.97 9.37
N ALA A 726 6.71 -7.22 9.51
CA ALA A 726 7.83 -7.57 10.39
C ALA A 726 9.12 -6.83 10.01
N GLN A 727 9.97 -6.57 11.01
CA GLN A 727 11.28 -5.93 10.86
C GLN A 727 12.41 -6.90 11.22
N PRO A 728 13.59 -6.81 10.58
CA PRO A 728 13.94 -5.92 9.46
C PRO A 728 13.24 -6.32 8.15
N ASP A 729 12.65 -5.34 7.44
CA ASP A 729 12.02 -5.55 6.11
C ASP A 729 13.04 -5.73 4.99
N GLY A 730 14.22 -5.10 5.10
CA GLY A 730 15.35 -5.26 4.20
C GLY A 730 15.46 -4.22 3.10
N GLY A 731 14.69 -3.13 3.20
CA GLY A 731 14.66 -2.06 2.21
C GLY A 731 15.79 -1.06 2.31
N ASP A 732 15.64 0.07 1.62
CA ASP A 732 16.69 1.08 1.47
C ASP A 732 17.15 1.68 2.81
N ARG A 733 16.26 1.80 3.81
CA ARG A 733 16.67 2.09 5.20
C ARG A 733 17.72 1.12 5.69
N TRP A 734 17.50 -0.18 5.52
CA TRP A 734 18.43 -1.21 5.97
C TRP A 734 19.72 -1.25 5.14
N TYR A 735 19.69 -0.76 3.90
CA TYR A 735 20.91 -0.57 3.12
C TYR A 735 21.79 0.46 3.82
N GLU A 736 21.23 1.60 4.22
CA GLU A 736 21.96 2.65 4.92
C GLU A 736 22.37 2.22 6.35
N VAL A 737 21.51 1.50 7.08
CA VAL A 737 21.87 0.93 8.39
C VAL A 737 23.11 0.03 8.27
N VAL A 738 23.11 -0.88 7.29
CA VAL A 738 24.23 -1.81 7.09
C VAL A 738 25.47 -1.09 6.56
N GLU A 739 25.32 -0.18 5.60
CA GLU A 739 26.42 0.60 5.03
C GLU A 739 27.17 1.40 6.11
N ASN A 740 26.43 2.03 7.05
CA ASN A 740 27.00 2.82 8.13
C ASN A 740 27.87 2.02 9.12
N ILE A 741 27.68 0.71 9.22
CA ILE A 741 28.45 -0.17 10.11
C ILE A 741 29.33 -1.18 9.34
N LEU A 742 29.30 -1.16 8.01
CA LEU A 742 29.95 -2.19 7.18
C LEU A 742 31.46 -2.23 7.38
N ASP A 743 32.10 -1.07 7.48
CA ASP A 743 33.55 -0.95 7.62
C ASP A 743 34.04 -1.21 9.06
N ASP A 744 33.16 -1.10 10.05
CA ASP A 744 33.44 -1.43 11.46
C ASP A 744 33.19 -2.92 11.71
N GLN A 745 34.22 -3.74 11.44
CA GLN A 745 34.11 -5.21 11.54
C GLN A 745 33.77 -5.71 12.95
N ASP A 746 34.13 -4.94 13.99
CA ASP A 746 33.95 -5.30 15.40
C ASP A 746 32.70 -4.66 16.05
N ASN A 747 31.86 -4.00 15.24
CA ASN A 747 30.62 -3.36 15.68
C ASN A 747 29.74 -4.35 16.47
N ASP A 748 29.10 -3.87 17.54
CA ASP A 748 28.27 -4.71 18.41
C ASP A 748 27.05 -5.30 17.70
N TRP A 749 26.57 -4.68 16.62
CA TRP A 749 25.51 -5.25 15.78
C TRP A 749 25.93 -6.54 15.07
N TRP A 750 27.22 -6.78 14.85
CA TRP A 750 27.71 -8.02 14.24
C TRP A 750 27.80 -9.20 15.22
N LYS A 751 27.78 -8.92 16.52
CA LYS A 751 27.99 -9.94 17.56
C LYS A 751 26.72 -10.75 17.80
N VAL A 752 26.87 -12.07 17.89
CA VAL A 752 25.78 -13.01 18.22
C VAL A 752 26.26 -13.96 19.33
N PRO A 753 25.53 -14.07 20.45
CA PRO A 753 25.93 -14.96 21.54
C PRO A 753 25.83 -16.44 21.15
N ALA A 754 26.64 -17.28 21.78
CA ALA A 754 26.60 -18.73 21.56
C ALA A 754 25.22 -19.33 21.96
N LYS A 755 24.69 -20.23 21.12
CA LYS A 755 23.38 -20.86 21.34
C LYS A 755 23.45 -22.37 21.11
N GLY A 756 23.30 -23.14 22.19
CA GLY A 756 23.30 -24.61 22.12
C GLY A 756 24.63 -25.18 21.62
N ARG A 757 24.65 -25.68 20.38
CA ARG A 757 25.86 -26.21 19.72
C ARG A 757 26.55 -25.20 18.80
N GLU A 758 25.96 -24.01 18.64
CA GLU A 758 26.49 -22.95 17.81
C GLU A 758 27.46 -22.10 18.62
N THR A 759 28.61 -21.78 18.03
CA THR A 759 29.62 -20.89 18.62
C THR A 759 29.13 -19.45 18.58
N ALA A 760 29.68 -18.61 19.46
CA ALA A 760 29.49 -17.17 19.36
C ALA A 760 30.08 -16.66 18.02
N ILE A 761 29.55 -15.53 17.58
CA ILE A 761 30.02 -14.74 16.44
C ILE A 761 30.49 -13.42 17.01
N ASP A 762 31.76 -13.08 16.81
CA ASP A 762 32.38 -11.92 17.47
C ASP A 762 32.62 -10.73 16.52
N ASN A 763 32.48 -10.93 15.20
CA ASN A 763 32.71 -9.90 14.18
C ASN A 763 31.85 -10.12 12.91
N ARG A 764 31.88 -9.12 12.02
CA ARG A 764 31.16 -9.08 10.73
C ARG A 764 31.43 -10.28 9.83
N ASP A 765 32.70 -10.64 9.65
CA ASP A 765 33.10 -11.66 8.69
C ASP A 765 32.62 -13.06 9.11
N GLU A 766 32.63 -13.34 10.41
CA GLU A 766 32.02 -14.54 10.99
C GLU A 766 30.49 -14.56 10.82
N LEU A 767 29.83 -13.40 10.98
CA LEU A 767 28.39 -13.26 10.73
C LEU A 767 28.05 -13.50 9.26
N PHE A 768 28.84 -12.95 8.33
CA PHE A 768 28.64 -13.17 6.89
C PHE A 768 28.87 -14.62 6.50
N ALA A 769 29.90 -15.28 7.06
CA ALA A 769 30.12 -16.72 6.89
C ALA A 769 28.91 -17.53 7.37
N ARG A 770 28.32 -17.15 8.50
CA ARG A 770 27.11 -17.78 9.04
C ARG A 770 25.90 -17.54 8.13
N ALA A 771 25.65 -16.30 7.73
CA ALA A 771 24.53 -15.95 6.85
C ALA A 771 24.58 -16.68 5.51
N MET A 772 25.77 -16.82 4.91
CA MET A 772 25.99 -17.61 3.68
C MET A 772 25.63 -19.09 3.84
N LYS A 773 25.92 -19.67 5.00
CA LYS A 773 25.57 -21.06 5.32
C LYS A 773 24.06 -21.22 5.52
N ASP A 774 23.45 -20.31 6.27
CA ASP A 774 22.01 -20.36 6.55
C ASP A 774 21.20 -20.14 5.27
N ALA A 775 21.61 -19.20 4.41
CA ALA A 775 21.06 -19.02 3.07
C ALA A 775 21.16 -20.30 2.23
N ARG A 776 22.32 -20.97 2.22
CA ARG A 776 22.48 -22.25 1.49
C ARG A 776 21.49 -23.30 1.98
N TRP A 777 21.29 -23.44 3.29
CA TRP A 777 20.35 -24.39 3.86
C TRP A 777 18.91 -24.04 3.53
N GLU A 778 18.55 -22.78 3.66
CA GLU A 778 17.21 -22.27 3.35
C GLU A 778 16.84 -22.50 1.89
N LEU A 779 17.71 -22.13 0.95
CA LEU A 779 17.49 -22.36 -0.47
C LEU A 779 17.47 -23.85 -0.82
N THR A 780 18.23 -24.67 -0.10
CA THR A 780 18.14 -26.14 -0.25
C THR A 780 16.75 -26.67 0.09
N ALA A 781 16.15 -26.15 1.16
CA ALA A 781 14.82 -26.56 1.60
C ALA A 781 13.71 -26.07 0.66
N LYS A 782 13.86 -24.87 0.08
CA LYS A 782 12.85 -24.24 -0.77
C LYS A 782 12.97 -24.62 -2.26
N LEU A 783 14.19 -24.65 -2.80
CA LEU A 783 14.44 -24.82 -4.24
C LEU A 783 15.04 -26.18 -4.61
N GLY A 784 15.69 -26.85 -3.66
CA GLY A 784 16.35 -28.14 -3.83
C GLY A 784 17.87 -28.08 -3.64
N LYS A 785 18.52 -29.25 -3.57
CA LYS A 785 19.98 -29.35 -3.33
C LYS A 785 20.82 -28.87 -4.51
N ASP A 786 20.32 -29.07 -5.73
CA ASP A 786 21.00 -28.74 -6.98
C ASP A 786 20.89 -27.24 -7.27
N ILE A 787 22.02 -26.53 -7.16
CA ILE A 787 22.09 -25.08 -7.34
C ILE A 787 21.78 -24.65 -8.77
N THR A 788 21.90 -25.54 -9.76
CA THR A 788 21.60 -25.22 -11.16
C THR A 788 20.09 -25.07 -11.42
N THR A 789 19.27 -25.51 -10.47
CA THR A 789 17.81 -25.37 -10.51
C THR A 789 17.32 -24.14 -9.76
N TRP A 790 18.21 -23.41 -9.10
CA TRP A 790 17.84 -22.24 -8.32
C TRP A 790 17.51 -21.08 -9.24
N SER A 791 16.44 -20.36 -8.91
CA SER A 791 16.05 -19.14 -9.59
C SER A 791 15.36 -18.20 -8.60
N TRP A 792 15.53 -16.90 -8.80
CA TRP A 792 14.96 -15.88 -7.92
C TRP A 792 13.43 -15.93 -7.92
N GLY A 793 12.81 -15.98 -9.10
CA GLY A 793 11.37 -15.98 -9.29
C GLY A 793 10.66 -17.17 -8.65
N ARG A 794 11.33 -18.33 -8.45
CA ARG A 794 10.74 -19.45 -7.70
C ARG A 794 10.62 -19.19 -6.19
N LEU A 795 11.39 -18.24 -5.64
CA LEU A 795 11.22 -17.71 -4.29
C LEU A 795 10.31 -16.49 -4.30
N HIS A 796 10.50 -15.64 -5.31
CA HIS A 796 9.91 -14.32 -5.48
C HIS A 796 8.68 -14.36 -6.37
N GLN A 797 7.60 -14.85 -5.78
CA GLN A 797 6.34 -15.09 -6.49
C GLN A 797 5.27 -14.09 -6.09
N MET A 798 4.54 -13.62 -7.10
CA MET A 798 3.33 -12.82 -6.91
C MET A 798 2.11 -13.71 -7.09
N THR A 799 1.20 -13.68 -6.11
CA THR A 799 -0.15 -14.23 -6.24
C THR A 799 -1.14 -13.09 -6.12
N LEU A 800 -1.94 -12.90 -7.17
CA LEU A 800 -2.99 -11.91 -7.13
C LEU A 800 -4.21 -12.48 -6.39
N ARG A 801 -4.62 -11.81 -5.31
CA ARG A 801 -5.71 -12.27 -4.43
C ARG A 801 -6.89 -11.32 -4.48
N ASN A 802 -8.09 -11.89 -4.58
CA ASN A 802 -9.32 -11.14 -4.33
C ASN A 802 -9.37 -10.74 -2.86
N GLN A 803 -9.48 -9.44 -2.58
CA GLN A 803 -9.31 -8.89 -1.23
C GLN A 803 -10.44 -9.26 -0.25
N THR A 804 -11.53 -9.86 -0.74
CA THR A 804 -12.67 -10.27 0.08
C THR A 804 -12.69 -11.79 0.24
N LEU A 805 -13.41 -12.48 -0.64
CA LEU A 805 -13.60 -13.93 -0.61
C LEU A 805 -12.38 -14.74 -1.09
N GLY A 806 -11.29 -14.07 -1.46
CA GLY A 806 -10.05 -14.69 -1.92
C GLY A 806 -8.99 -14.90 -0.83
N LYS A 807 -9.08 -14.19 0.31
CA LYS A 807 -8.16 -14.35 1.45
C LYS A 807 -8.61 -15.44 2.41
N GLU A 808 -9.91 -15.54 2.64
CA GLU A 808 -10.53 -16.47 3.59
C GLU A 808 -11.69 -17.24 2.95
N GLY A 809 -12.05 -18.38 3.52
CA GLY A 809 -13.15 -19.22 3.01
C GLY A 809 -12.69 -20.51 2.29
N PRO A 810 -13.60 -21.23 1.61
CA PRO A 810 -13.29 -22.54 1.04
C PRO A 810 -12.21 -22.46 -0.05
N SER A 811 -11.22 -23.36 -0.02
CA SER A 811 -10.11 -23.38 -1.00
C SER A 811 -10.54 -23.49 -2.47
N LEU A 812 -11.75 -23.97 -2.75
CA LEU A 812 -12.31 -23.99 -4.10
C LEU A 812 -12.71 -22.58 -4.57
N LEU A 813 -13.23 -21.75 -3.67
CA LEU A 813 -13.60 -20.36 -3.95
C LEU A 813 -12.34 -19.50 -4.15
N GLN A 814 -11.35 -19.65 -3.27
CA GLN A 814 -10.05 -18.97 -3.41
C GLN A 814 -9.37 -19.32 -4.75
N ARG A 815 -9.41 -20.59 -5.18
CA ARG A 815 -8.89 -21.02 -6.49
C ARG A 815 -9.68 -20.45 -7.68
N ALA A 816 -10.96 -20.17 -7.50
CA ALA A 816 -11.79 -19.58 -8.55
C ALA A 816 -11.55 -18.07 -8.70
N LEU A 817 -11.28 -17.36 -7.60
CA LEU A 817 -11.12 -15.90 -7.58
C LEU A 817 -9.66 -15.45 -7.74
N ASN A 818 -8.69 -16.16 -7.16
CA ASN A 818 -7.29 -15.76 -7.19
C ASN A 818 -6.59 -16.25 -8.46
N ARG A 819 -5.46 -15.62 -8.83
CA ARG A 819 -4.64 -16.00 -9.99
C ARG A 819 -3.16 -16.01 -9.64
N GLY A 820 -2.38 -16.77 -10.41
CA GLY A 820 -0.95 -16.99 -10.21
C GLY A 820 -0.63 -18.37 -9.64
N PRO A 821 0.58 -18.57 -9.07
CA PRO A 821 1.64 -17.55 -8.93
C PRO A 821 2.32 -17.19 -10.26
N TRP A 822 2.91 -16.00 -10.32
CA TRP A 822 3.88 -15.58 -11.34
C TRP A 822 5.25 -15.41 -10.71
N ASP A 823 6.28 -15.89 -11.41
CA ASP A 823 7.68 -15.74 -11.03
C ASP A 823 8.17 -14.36 -11.47
N LEU A 824 8.61 -13.51 -10.53
CA LEU A 824 9.03 -12.14 -10.83
C LEU A 824 10.54 -11.97 -10.68
N GLY A 825 11.10 -11.05 -11.48
CA GLY A 825 12.39 -10.42 -11.20
C GLY A 825 12.21 -9.29 -10.20
N GLY A 826 13.18 -8.36 -10.13
CA GLY A 826 13.06 -7.15 -9.32
C GLY A 826 13.47 -7.33 -7.85
N GLY A 827 13.30 -6.27 -7.07
CA GLY A 827 13.53 -6.31 -5.62
C GLY A 827 13.03 -5.05 -4.91
N GLU A 828 13.16 -5.02 -3.59
CA GLU A 828 12.52 -4.02 -2.73
C GLU A 828 12.96 -2.56 -3.00
N ALA A 829 14.25 -2.31 -3.23
CA ALA A 829 14.79 -0.97 -3.49
C ALA A 829 15.40 -0.81 -4.90
N ALA A 830 15.02 -1.68 -5.85
CA ALA A 830 15.34 -1.54 -7.26
C ALA A 830 14.31 -0.65 -7.97
N VAL A 831 14.60 -0.16 -9.19
CA VAL A 831 13.62 0.67 -9.94
C VAL A 831 12.38 -0.17 -10.27
N ASP A 832 12.58 -1.39 -10.77
CA ASP A 832 11.54 -2.42 -10.84
C ASP A 832 11.24 -2.98 -9.44
N ALA A 833 10.39 -2.25 -8.72
CA ALA A 833 10.17 -2.44 -7.30
C ALA A 833 9.17 -3.58 -7.00
N THR A 834 9.62 -4.82 -7.12
CA THR A 834 8.91 -5.99 -6.63
C THR A 834 9.35 -6.30 -5.20
N GLY A 835 8.56 -5.79 -4.26
CA GLY A 835 8.84 -5.85 -2.84
C GLY A 835 8.68 -7.21 -2.19
N TRP A 836 9.55 -7.54 -1.25
CA TRP A 836 9.43 -8.69 -0.35
C TRP A 836 9.92 -8.27 1.04
N ASN A 837 9.68 -9.08 2.08
CA ASN A 837 10.07 -8.74 3.45
C ASN A 837 11.12 -9.73 3.98
N ALA A 838 12.33 -9.24 4.29
CA ALA A 838 13.45 -10.01 4.81
C ALA A 838 13.19 -10.67 6.18
N ALA A 839 12.26 -10.19 7.00
CA ALA A 839 11.78 -10.91 8.17
C ALA A 839 10.63 -11.88 7.82
N GLY A 840 9.76 -11.51 6.88
CA GLY A 840 8.52 -12.23 6.53
C GLY A 840 8.68 -13.43 5.59
N GLY A 841 9.34 -13.26 4.45
CA GLY A 841 9.57 -14.29 3.45
C GLY A 841 9.87 -13.67 2.08
N TYR A 842 10.17 -14.51 1.08
CA TYR A 842 10.48 -14.04 -0.28
C TYR A 842 9.25 -13.69 -1.14
N GLN A 843 8.04 -13.94 -0.64
CA GLN A 843 6.82 -13.67 -1.41
C GLN A 843 6.69 -12.17 -1.69
N VAL A 844 6.17 -11.87 -2.88
CA VAL A 844 5.99 -10.49 -3.32
C VAL A 844 4.81 -9.87 -2.56
N ILE A 845 5.04 -8.70 -1.95
CA ILE A 845 4.04 -8.00 -1.12
C ILE A 845 3.70 -6.59 -1.63
N TRP A 846 4.50 -5.98 -2.49
CA TRP A 846 4.13 -4.82 -3.31
C TRP A 846 4.80 -4.88 -4.68
N VAL A 847 4.20 -4.21 -5.67
CA VAL A 847 4.66 -4.17 -7.07
C VAL A 847 4.25 -2.86 -7.73
N PRO A 848 4.85 -2.46 -8.87
CA PRO A 848 4.27 -1.44 -9.76
C PRO A 848 2.83 -1.78 -10.14
N SER A 849 1.87 -1.13 -9.49
CA SER A 849 0.44 -1.43 -9.63
C SER A 849 -0.16 -0.99 -10.97
N MET A 850 0.52 -0.06 -11.62
CA MET A 850 0.35 0.33 -13.01
C MET A 850 1.69 0.92 -13.51
N ARG A 851 1.87 1.05 -14.82
CA ARG A 851 2.98 1.81 -15.41
C ARG A 851 2.48 2.65 -16.56
N MET A 852 2.98 3.87 -16.71
CA MET A 852 2.77 4.69 -17.90
C MET A 852 4.03 5.38 -18.37
N VAL A 853 4.09 5.64 -19.67
CA VAL A 853 5.02 6.56 -20.33
C VAL A 853 4.22 7.45 -21.28
N VAL A 854 4.07 8.72 -20.91
CA VAL A 854 3.29 9.71 -21.64
C VAL A 854 4.18 10.48 -22.61
N ASN A 855 3.80 10.49 -23.89
CA ASN A 855 4.40 11.31 -24.93
C ASN A 855 3.62 12.63 -25.02
N VAL A 856 4.12 13.67 -24.36
CA VAL A 856 3.41 14.95 -24.24
C VAL A 856 3.29 15.62 -25.61
N GLY A 857 2.09 16.10 -25.96
CA GLY A 857 1.77 16.63 -27.29
C GLY A 857 1.65 15.57 -28.41
N HIS A 858 2.01 14.32 -28.12
CA HIS A 858 1.84 13.16 -29.00
C HIS A 858 1.08 12.05 -28.27
N TRP A 859 -0.08 12.39 -27.73
CA TRP A 859 -0.87 11.56 -26.81
C TRP A 859 -1.07 10.11 -27.29
N ASP A 860 -1.38 9.91 -28.58
CA ASP A 860 -1.58 8.60 -29.20
C ASP A 860 -0.33 7.71 -29.31
N LYS A 861 0.87 8.25 -28.99
CA LYS A 861 2.13 7.50 -28.88
C LYS A 861 2.45 7.09 -27.44
N SER A 862 1.66 7.54 -26.47
CA SER A 862 1.83 7.16 -25.06
C SER A 862 1.59 5.68 -24.88
N ARG A 863 2.16 5.11 -23.82
CA ARG A 863 1.98 3.71 -23.47
C ARG A 863 1.65 3.55 -21.99
N TRP A 864 0.95 2.49 -21.66
CA TRP A 864 0.46 2.23 -20.30
C TRP A 864 0.26 0.73 -20.07
N ILE A 865 0.19 0.30 -18.82
CA ILE A 865 -0.34 -1.02 -18.46
C ILE A 865 -0.91 -1.01 -17.04
N ASN A 866 -1.86 -1.88 -16.75
CA ASN A 866 -2.37 -2.13 -15.41
C ASN A 866 -1.93 -3.53 -14.94
N LEU A 867 -1.76 -3.74 -13.63
CA LEU A 867 -1.34 -5.03 -13.05
C LEU A 867 -2.31 -6.18 -13.40
N THR A 868 -3.61 -5.86 -13.48
CA THR A 868 -4.68 -6.80 -13.82
C THR A 868 -5.44 -6.31 -15.06
N GLY A 869 -6.66 -6.79 -15.31
CA GLY A 869 -7.51 -6.21 -16.35
C GLY A 869 -8.48 -5.12 -15.87
N ALA A 870 -9.34 -4.64 -16.77
CA ALA A 870 -10.33 -3.60 -16.52
C ALA A 870 -11.50 -4.03 -15.61
N SER A 871 -11.77 -5.34 -15.49
CA SER A 871 -12.99 -5.87 -14.89
C SER A 871 -12.76 -6.41 -13.47
N GLY A 872 -13.72 -6.18 -12.57
CA GLY A 872 -13.79 -6.80 -11.25
C GLY A 872 -14.47 -8.17 -11.25
N HIS A 873 -15.11 -8.55 -12.36
CA HIS A 873 -15.81 -9.83 -12.50
C HIS A 873 -14.80 -10.97 -12.68
N ALA A 874 -14.73 -11.89 -11.71
CA ALA A 874 -13.71 -12.96 -11.66
C ALA A 874 -13.62 -13.89 -12.89
N PHE A 875 -14.67 -13.93 -13.71
CA PHE A 875 -14.73 -14.74 -14.94
C PHE A 875 -14.73 -13.89 -16.21
N SER A 876 -14.59 -12.57 -16.13
CA SER A 876 -14.43 -11.72 -17.30
C SER A 876 -13.13 -12.05 -18.04
N ALA A 877 -13.14 -11.88 -19.37
CA ALA A 877 -11.92 -11.93 -20.15
C ALA A 877 -10.91 -10.87 -19.69
N HIS A 878 -11.41 -9.72 -19.22
CA HIS A 878 -10.62 -8.58 -18.76
C HIS A 878 -10.37 -8.61 -17.24
N TYR A 879 -10.27 -9.79 -16.62
CA TYR A 879 -9.92 -9.92 -15.21
C TYR A 879 -8.40 -9.87 -14.99
N THR A 880 -7.64 -10.58 -15.85
CA THR A 880 -6.15 -10.68 -15.79
C THR A 880 -5.49 -10.74 -17.17
N ASP A 881 -6.14 -10.21 -18.20
CA ASP A 881 -5.63 -10.22 -19.59
C ASP A 881 -4.36 -9.39 -19.80
N GLN A 882 -4.05 -8.46 -18.88
CA GLN A 882 -2.82 -7.65 -18.93
C GLN A 882 -1.68 -8.21 -18.08
N THR A 883 -1.96 -9.09 -17.10
CA THR A 883 -0.97 -9.47 -16.08
C THR A 883 0.29 -10.13 -16.67
N GLY A 884 0.16 -11.01 -17.68
CA GLY A 884 1.33 -11.62 -18.32
C GLY A 884 2.24 -10.58 -18.97
N LYS A 885 1.65 -9.62 -19.69
CA LYS A 885 2.36 -8.50 -20.31
C LYS A 885 3.04 -7.62 -19.29
N TRP A 886 2.36 -7.36 -18.17
CA TRP A 886 2.91 -6.61 -17.05
C TRP A 886 4.13 -7.31 -16.44
N VAL A 887 4.10 -8.65 -16.30
CA VAL A 887 5.22 -9.46 -15.82
C VAL A 887 6.42 -9.37 -16.78
N ASP A 888 6.15 -9.38 -18.08
CA ASP A 888 7.18 -9.28 -19.14
C ASP A 888 7.68 -7.83 -19.35
N GLY A 889 7.19 -6.86 -18.58
CA GLY A 889 7.55 -5.45 -18.71
C GLY A 889 7.02 -4.79 -19.99
N GLU A 890 6.04 -5.39 -20.66
CA GLU A 890 5.39 -4.82 -21.86
C GLU A 890 4.40 -3.70 -21.49
N LEU A 891 4.32 -2.67 -22.34
CA LEU A 891 3.31 -1.62 -22.25
C LEU A 891 2.36 -1.68 -23.47
N LEU A 892 1.10 -1.34 -23.23
CA LEU A 892 0.04 -1.22 -24.24
C LEU A 892 -0.01 0.19 -24.80
N ASN A 893 -0.44 0.34 -26.05
CA ASN A 893 -0.64 1.67 -26.66
C ASN A 893 -1.78 2.41 -25.97
N TRP A 894 -1.61 3.72 -25.80
CA TRP A 894 -2.63 4.61 -25.27
C TRP A 894 -3.33 5.38 -26.39
N SER A 895 -4.51 4.93 -26.80
CA SER A 895 -5.36 5.71 -27.72
C SER A 895 -6.04 6.87 -26.97
N PHE A 896 -5.88 8.10 -27.45
CA PHE A 896 -6.52 9.29 -26.87
C PHE A 896 -7.32 10.09 -27.90
N GLY A 897 -6.70 10.43 -29.03
CA GLY A 897 -7.35 11.16 -30.10
C GLY A 897 -8.53 10.37 -30.69
N ALA A 898 -9.59 11.07 -31.08
CA ALA A 898 -10.83 10.44 -31.55
C ALA A 898 -10.60 9.42 -32.70
N GLN A 899 -9.63 9.66 -33.59
CA GLN A 899 -9.28 8.71 -34.65
C GLN A 899 -8.60 7.45 -34.10
N ALA A 900 -7.66 7.59 -33.16
CA ALA A 900 -6.98 6.46 -32.53
C ALA A 900 -7.97 5.62 -31.71
N VAL A 901 -8.82 6.27 -30.91
CA VAL A 901 -9.88 5.61 -30.14
C VAL A 901 -10.83 4.86 -31.06
N ASN A 902 -11.34 5.49 -32.12
CA ASN A 902 -12.22 4.82 -33.09
C ASN A 902 -11.56 3.60 -33.75
N LYS A 903 -10.25 3.67 -34.00
CA LYS A 903 -9.49 2.55 -34.60
C LYS A 903 -9.30 1.39 -33.64
N SER A 904 -9.11 1.65 -32.34
CA SER A 904 -8.95 0.60 -31.32
C SER A 904 -10.27 0.11 -30.74
N THR A 905 -11.39 0.78 -31.02
CA THR A 905 -12.72 0.42 -30.49
C THR A 905 -13.19 -0.91 -31.09
N VAL A 906 -13.57 -1.84 -30.21
CA VAL A 906 -14.24 -3.10 -30.59
C VAL A 906 -15.68 -3.18 -30.11
N ASP A 907 -15.97 -2.55 -28.97
CA ASP A 907 -17.31 -2.49 -28.39
C ASP A 907 -17.81 -1.05 -28.30
N THR A 908 -19.09 -0.82 -28.63
CA THR A 908 -19.73 0.49 -28.49
C THR A 908 -21.10 0.35 -27.84
N LEU A 909 -21.25 1.02 -26.69
CA LEU A 909 -22.50 1.17 -25.96
C LEU A 909 -22.97 2.63 -26.06
N THR A 910 -24.25 2.83 -26.38
CA THR A 910 -24.89 4.15 -26.28
C THR A 910 -25.80 4.22 -25.05
N LEU A 911 -25.51 5.11 -24.11
CA LEU A 911 -26.45 5.48 -23.06
C LEU A 911 -27.38 6.56 -23.63
N LYS A 912 -28.61 6.17 -23.90
CA LYS A 912 -29.61 7.01 -24.57
C LYS A 912 -30.39 7.84 -23.57
N LYS A 913 -30.64 9.09 -23.94
CA LYS A 913 -31.66 9.89 -23.30
C LYS A 913 -33.04 9.26 -23.54
N PRO A 914 -33.86 9.03 -22.49
CA PRO A 914 -35.21 8.47 -22.62
C PRO A 914 -36.18 9.36 -23.39
#